data_AF-R7C8B4-F1
#
_entry.id   AF-R7C8B4-F1
#
_cell.length_a   1.000
_cell.length_b   1.000
_cell.length_c   1.000
_cell.angle_alpha   90.00
_cell.angle_beta   90.00
_cell.angle_gamma   90.00
#
_symmetry.space_group_name_H-M   'P 1'
#
loop_
_entity.id
_entity.type
_entity.pdbx_description
1 polymer ?
#
loop_
_entity_poly.entity_id
_entity_poly.type
_entity_poly.pdbx_seq_one_letter_code
_entity_poly.pdbx_strand_id
1 'polypeptide(L)'
;MNVRRYQKWAKSGLAILLAGAMMVGTAASGGGMTAQAAETESSDTVSTQKAVTSDAASLLFTEKHITSDLTLPTIGASGTTISWKSSNPSVLSNEGKVTRPKKGAADEEVTLKGTVKMGDYAKARNFTFVVLAESEMGPTKEFALDQVELLDDYYLTAQNSDIEFLKKFDNDRLLSRFRETAGLDTKKIAPYGGWEDGWLGGHSVGHYLTAIAQAVKATGNADLKEKSKQLIEGLAECQNKLGTGFIFGAKIETEGYVEKQFDILEGKTTGKTWVPWYNMHKMLTGLVDTYKYTGNKQALEVAKKLGDWIYNRVSKWDAGTQGRVLGTEYGGMNDCLYELYLCTRDSKHLEAAHKFDQPNLYKTVAKGGKNCLNGKHANTTIPKFLGALKRYVVLEQTGELTKDDEAYLTNVEKFFDIAVTRHAYITGGVSVMEHFRKDNNQDGTRTQTNCESCCAHNMLKMAKELYKVTGDKKYADYYETTLRNSIMGAVKSESGAAAYFIPMATGYFKTFGNEDPAKNMFWCCTGSGMENFTKLGDSIYFHTNDTLIVNQYVSSKVTWEEKNLVVTQKSDVTKSDKATFTVNAKDGKTIPSAALALRVPDWMHGKAVVTVNGQEEKAAFSSGGYILLKREWKDGDVVTMEYPMSVDAFGLPDNNTVFAFRYGPTVLAARLGKEKMTSTTWAGANLTAPLYKVVGDQNQKITIKYGESKAATPLGNETLTIQEDMSTIEFIDHIDNYLVKDTTSGTLAFKLKGTNADTTFNGGLQFVPFNKLNDERYGIYWYFDTKYTESDEKQILTAKENGRLDASILDSTQPGYGQYETDVIHQLQEKDSVAGTITDGGSTRYAKAGGYFTYNFIVNPDKGNALLCQFAKEDNGKTIKVMVGDKQIASKKLAYDGTEAFYTEYINIPDDVLKKNVKKIVPEGDTKEYTVVSVRFESGSDAEDSARLVGGLYMTQSFSDQAVLNTLTSSAGEVSSANDTFTIVVPKGTTSVALKYGIADQFGLLYVNDKLVDDTKQQTYELTAAPLSLKVKVYAEDHKTVRDYSVVIKVKEDDVKKDDTPKNNSGSSQNTATPKSSNTSKKKVSISITGKKSVKKGKTITLKVKKKNVKGKAKWSVNKKKLAKLKKKSATKVVLKARKKGKVKVTVKVGKLKATKTITIK
;
A
#
# COMPACT_ATOMS: atom_id res chain seq x y z
N MET A 1 17.83 12.79 8.46
CA MET A 1 17.00 13.35 9.55
C MET A 1 15.48 13.08 9.35
N ASN A 2 14.89 12.24 10.21
CA ASN A 2 13.55 11.60 10.31
C ASN A 2 13.36 11.36 11.85
N VAL A 3 12.27 10.68 12.23
CA VAL A 3 12.09 9.91 13.48
C VAL A 3 12.15 10.67 14.83
N ARG A 4 11.95 11.99 14.88
CA ARG A 4 11.63 12.68 16.16
C ARG A 4 10.34 13.51 16.19
N ARG A 5 9.53 13.54 15.14
CA ARG A 5 8.21 14.23 15.19
C ARG A 5 6.98 13.33 15.29
N TYR A 6 7.14 12.01 15.12
CA TYR A 6 6.03 11.05 15.30
C TYR A 6 5.86 10.53 16.73
N GLN A 7 6.72 10.94 17.67
CA GLN A 7 6.42 10.85 19.10
C GLN A 7 5.59 12.03 19.64
N LYS A 8 5.40 13.11 18.87
CA LYS A 8 4.60 14.26 19.34
C LYS A 8 3.10 14.10 19.13
N TRP A 9 2.67 13.23 18.22
CA TRP A 9 1.24 12.95 17.97
C TRP A 9 0.53 12.18 19.10
N ALA A 10 1.26 11.65 20.09
CA ALA A 10 0.69 10.98 21.26
C ALA A 10 0.67 11.85 22.54
N LYS A 11 1.17 13.10 22.52
CA LYS A 11 1.27 13.94 23.72
C LYS A 11 0.14 14.94 23.92
N SER A 12 -0.76 15.13 22.96
CA SER A 12 -1.67 16.30 22.96
C SER A 12 -3.14 15.99 23.28
N GLY A 13 -3.43 14.84 23.91
CA GLY A 13 -4.81 14.45 24.25
C GLY A 13 -5.06 13.95 25.68
N LEU A 14 -4.06 13.94 26.58
CA LEU A 14 -4.24 13.33 27.90
C LEU A 14 -3.41 13.98 29.01
N ALA A 15 -3.79 15.19 29.42
CA ALA A 15 -3.37 15.77 30.70
C ALA A 15 -4.25 16.96 31.10
N ILE A 16 -5.56 16.79 31.28
CA ILE A 16 -6.41 17.61 32.19
C ILE A 16 -7.57 16.69 32.61
N LEU A 17 -7.42 16.08 33.80
CA LEU A 17 -8.46 15.61 34.75
C LEU A 17 -7.80 14.55 35.66
N LEU A 18 -6.94 15.01 36.57
CA LEU A 18 -6.61 14.38 37.87
C LEU A 18 -5.43 15.15 38.50
N ALA A 19 -5.68 16.40 38.89
CA ALA A 19 -4.81 17.13 39.82
C ALA A 19 -5.65 18.22 40.48
N GLY A 20 -6.36 17.85 41.54
CA GLY A 20 -7.27 18.75 42.23
C GLY A 20 -7.74 18.21 43.57
N ALA A 21 -6.83 17.69 44.39
CA ALA A 21 -6.97 17.67 45.86
C ALA A 21 -5.67 17.20 46.53
N MET A 22 -5.27 17.95 47.58
CA MET A 22 -4.36 17.60 48.67
C MET A 22 -2.84 17.79 48.48
N MET A 23 -2.39 18.99 48.85
CA MET A 23 -1.20 19.15 49.69
C MET A 23 -1.60 19.87 50.99
N VAL A 24 -1.47 19.19 52.13
CA VAL A 24 -1.00 19.76 53.41
C VAL A 24 -0.29 18.62 54.13
N GLY A 25 1.01 18.78 54.39
CA GLY A 25 1.79 17.84 55.21
C GLY A 25 1.76 18.23 56.69
N THR A 26 2.02 17.24 57.55
CA THR A 26 2.75 17.39 58.84
C THR A 26 3.06 16.01 59.46
N ALA A 27 4.35 15.75 59.64
CA ALA A 27 5.07 15.18 60.80
C ALA A 27 4.71 13.81 61.45
N ALA A 28 5.78 13.00 61.59
CA ALA A 28 6.30 12.35 62.82
C ALA A 28 6.25 10.80 63.01
N SER A 29 7.47 10.23 62.95
CA SER A 29 8.16 9.31 63.88
C SER A 29 7.76 7.83 64.10
N GLY A 30 8.81 6.98 64.05
CA GLY A 30 8.98 5.71 64.79
C GLY A 30 8.51 4.47 64.03
N GLY A 31 9.20 3.33 63.94
CA GLY A 31 10.42 2.78 64.53
C GLY A 31 10.59 1.38 63.90
N GLY A 32 11.82 0.91 63.73
CA GLY A 32 12.17 -0.15 62.77
C GLY A 32 11.86 -1.60 63.14
N MET A 33 12.10 -2.50 62.18
CA MET A 33 12.82 -3.75 62.39
C MET A 33 13.15 -4.42 61.04
N THR A 34 14.36 -4.95 60.98
CA THR A 34 15.07 -5.59 59.85
C THR A 34 14.54 -6.99 59.52
N ALA A 35 14.44 -7.35 58.24
CA ALA A 35 14.51 -8.74 57.77
C ALA A 35 14.87 -8.86 56.27
N GLN A 36 16.08 -9.38 56.02
CA GLN A 36 16.54 -10.18 54.87
C GLN A 36 15.79 -10.09 53.53
N ALA A 37 16.43 -9.42 52.55
CA ALA A 37 16.03 -9.44 51.15
C ALA A 37 16.43 -10.78 50.50
N ALA A 38 15.43 -11.58 50.14
CA ALA A 38 15.50 -12.46 48.98
C ALA A 38 15.08 -11.62 47.76
N GLU A 39 16.00 -11.42 46.82
CA GLU A 39 15.79 -10.63 45.60
C GLU A 39 14.60 -11.19 44.80
N THR A 40 13.49 -10.46 44.87
CA THR A 40 12.41 -10.53 43.90
C THR A 40 12.71 -9.44 42.88
N GLU A 41 13.13 -9.81 41.68
CA GLU A 41 13.29 -8.84 40.58
C GLU A 41 11.98 -8.05 40.42
N SER A 42 12.06 -6.73 40.59
CA SER A 42 10.91 -5.84 40.57
C SER A 42 10.22 -5.83 39.20
N SER A 43 8.90 -5.61 39.16
CA SER A 43 8.12 -5.48 37.91
C SER A 43 8.62 -4.37 36.98
N ASP A 44 9.33 -3.37 37.54
CA ASP A 44 9.90 -2.25 36.79
C ASP A 44 11.11 -2.67 35.95
N THR A 45 11.89 -3.64 36.42
CA THR A 45 13.03 -4.22 35.67
C THR A 45 12.57 -4.96 34.42
N VAL A 46 11.49 -5.75 34.53
CA VAL A 46 10.92 -6.52 33.41
C VAL A 46 10.28 -5.62 32.36
N SER A 47 9.58 -4.55 32.77
CA SER A 47 8.99 -3.58 31.84
C SER A 47 10.06 -2.78 31.08
N THR A 48 11.14 -2.42 31.76
CA THR A 48 12.29 -1.69 31.19
C THR A 48 13.02 -2.53 30.14
N GLN A 49 13.31 -3.80 30.43
CA GLN A 49 13.98 -4.72 29.50
C GLN A 49 13.20 -4.92 28.20
N LYS A 50 11.88 -5.07 28.33
CA LYS A 50 10.97 -5.25 27.22
C LYS A 50 10.88 -4.01 26.32
N ALA A 51 10.73 -2.83 26.91
CA ALA A 51 10.69 -1.55 26.18
C ALA A 51 11.97 -1.34 25.36
N VAL A 52 13.14 -1.59 25.98
CA VAL A 52 14.45 -1.53 25.30
C VAL A 52 14.57 -2.56 24.17
N THR A 53 14.11 -3.79 24.39
CA THR A 53 14.17 -4.85 23.38
C THR A 53 13.30 -4.54 22.17
N SER A 54 12.06 -4.08 22.38
CA SER A 54 11.13 -3.69 21.32
C SER A 54 11.64 -2.50 20.51
N ASP A 55 12.07 -1.43 21.20
CA ASP A 55 12.56 -0.23 20.54
C ASP A 55 13.87 -0.49 19.78
N ALA A 56 14.77 -1.33 20.31
CA ALA A 56 15.96 -1.77 19.58
C ALA A 56 15.58 -2.53 18.30
N ALA A 57 14.61 -3.45 18.39
CA ALA A 57 14.13 -4.23 17.26
C ALA A 57 13.51 -3.34 16.15
N SER A 58 12.87 -2.22 16.53
CA SER A 58 12.27 -1.26 15.57
C SER A 58 13.28 -0.44 14.74
N LEU A 59 14.56 -0.45 15.10
CA LEU A 59 15.60 0.24 14.35
C LEU A 59 15.93 -0.53 13.07
N LEU A 60 15.45 -0.06 11.92
CA LEU A 60 15.67 -0.69 10.63
C LEU A 60 16.16 0.33 9.59
N PHE A 61 17.13 -0.08 8.77
CA PHE A 61 17.56 0.65 7.59
C PHE A 61 17.50 -0.30 6.40
N THR A 62 16.81 0.12 5.35
CA THR A 62 16.65 -0.66 4.12
C THR A 62 17.80 -0.44 3.15
N GLU A 63 18.51 0.69 3.27
CA GLU A 63 19.61 1.07 2.39
C GLU A 63 20.94 0.74 3.04
N LYS A 64 21.77 -0.07 2.36
CA LYS A 64 23.15 -0.38 2.78
C LYS A 64 24.17 0.57 2.15
N HIS A 65 23.97 0.92 0.87
CA HIS A 65 24.82 1.84 0.14
C HIS A 65 24.21 3.23 0.12
N ILE A 66 24.86 4.22 0.74
CA ILE A 66 24.25 5.55 0.97
C ILE A 66 25.09 6.68 0.38
N THR A 67 24.39 7.67 -0.17
CA THR A 67 24.97 8.95 -0.66
C THR A 67 24.40 10.16 0.05
N SER A 68 23.39 9.96 0.91
CA SER A 68 22.58 11.01 1.52
C SER A 68 22.51 10.82 3.02
N ASP A 69 22.30 11.92 3.75
CA ASP A 69 22.20 11.92 5.21
C ASP A 69 21.18 10.91 5.73
N LEU A 70 21.63 10.08 6.67
CA LEU A 70 20.76 9.18 7.39
C LEU A 70 19.87 9.95 8.35
N THR A 71 18.80 9.28 8.71
CA THR A 71 18.14 9.62 9.95
C THR A 71 18.43 8.63 11.03
N LEU A 72 18.82 9.18 12.18
CA LEU A 72 18.95 8.42 13.41
C LEU A 72 17.89 8.84 14.46
N PRO A 73 16.95 7.95 14.86
CA PRO A 73 16.04 8.21 15.97
C PRO A 73 16.80 8.29 17.29
N THR A 74 16.47 9.25 18.13
CA THR A 74 17.14 9.43 19.43
C THR A 74 16.22 9.13 20.62
N ILE A 75 14.99 8.68 20.35
CA ILE A 75 14.05 8.15 21.34
C ILE A 75 13.25 7.02 20.67
N GLY A 76 13.11 5.86 21.31
CA GLY A 76 12.33 4.73 20.80
C GLY A 76 10.85 4.84 21.14
N ALA A 77 10.00 4.09 20.44
CA ALA A 77 8.54 4.19 20.52
C ALA A 77 7.94 4.03 21.92
N SER A 78 8.66 3.34 22.80
CA SER A 78 8.33 3.06 24.21
C SER A 78 8.93 4.09 25.18
N GLY A 79 9.55 5.17 24.67
CA GLY A 79 10.18 6.21 25.48
C GLY A 79 11.64 5.93 25.85
N THR A 80 12.25 4.86 25.32
CA THR A 80 13.68 4.58 25.49
C THR A 80 14.53 5.71 24.91
N THR A 81 15.68 5.97 25.49
CA THR A 81 16.69 6.83 24.88
C THR A 81 17.50 6.04 23.87
N ILE A 82 17.79 6.64 22.71
CA ILE A 82 18.63 6.00 21.69
C ILE A 82 19.83 6.90 21.44
N SER A 83 21.02 6.31 21.55
CA SER A 83 22.29 6.96 21.25
C SER A 83 22.96 6.25 20.10
N TRP A 84 23.65 7.00 19.25
CA TRP A 84 24.31 6.48 18.06
C TRP A 84 25.80 6.72 18.15
N LYS A 85 26.57 5.71 17.76
CA LYS A 85 28.02 5.79 17.68
C LYS A 85 28.49 5.24 16.34
N SER A 86 29.09 6.10 15.53
CA SER A 86 29.75 5.72 14.29
C SER A 86 31.15 5.17 14.57
N SER A 87 31.54 4.16 13.80
CA SER A 87 32.92 3.69 13.71
C SER A 87 33.83 4.66 12.97
N ASN A 88 33.27 5.53 12.10
CA ASN A 88 34.00 6.58 11.41
C ASN A 88 33.17 7.89 11.31
N PRO A 89 33.20 8.76 12.34
CA PRO A 89 32.39 9.98 12.40
C PRO A 89 32.69 11.05 11.33
N SER A 90 33.84 11.00 10.66
CA SER A 90 34.16 11.96 9.58
C SER A 90 33.37 11.66 8.30
N VAL A 91 33.01 10.39 8.08
CA VAL A 91 32.28 9.92 6.90
C VAL A 91 30.80 9.72 7.16
N LEU A 92 30.43 9.14 8.31
CA LEU A 92 29.04 9.09 8.79
C LEU A 92 29.02 9.53 10.25
N SER A 93 28.48 10.72 10.54
CA SER A 93 28.47 11.27 11.88
C SER A 93 27.51 10.53 12.82
N ASN A 94 27.64 10.76 14.13
CA ASN A 94 26.71 10.21 15.15
C ASN A 94 25.27 10.76 15.01
N GLU A 95 25.09 11.82 14.24
CA GLU A 95 23.79 12.45 13.93
C GLU A 95 23.23 11.96 12.58
N GLY A 96 24.00 11.14 11.85
CA GLY A 96 23.63 10.59 10.55
C GLY A 96 24.04 11.45 9.37
N LYS A 97 24.88 12.48 9.57
CA LYS A 97 25.38 13.29 8.46
C LYS A 97 26.39 12.49 7.64
N VAL A 98 26.18 12.41 6.33
CA VAL A 98 27.05 11.70 5.40
C VAL A 98 27.99 12.68 4.70
N THR A 99 29.29 12.44 4.84
CA THR A 99 30.34 13.10 4.07
C THR A 99 30.90 12.08 3.09
N ARG A 100 30.59 12.24 1.81
CA ARG A 100 31.03 11.30 0.78
C ARG A 100 32.53 11.41 0.56
N PRO A 101 33.25 10.28 0.40
CA PRO A 101 34.60 10.29 -0.16
C PRO A 101 34.63 11.03 -1.50
N LYS A 102 35.75 11.71 -1.78
CA LYS A 102 35.90 12.50 -3.01
C LYS A 102 35.99 11.60 -4.25
N LYS A 103 35.68 12.16 -5.42
CA LYS A 103 35.83 11.48 -6.71
C LYS A 103 37.23 10.84 -6.83
N GLY A 104 37.27 9.53 -7.14
CA GLY A 104 38.51 8.75 -7.25
C GLY A 104 39.02 8.11 -5.94
N ALA A 105 38.39 8.41 -4.79
CA ALA A 105 38.58 7.65 -3.56
C ALA A 105 37.70 6.39 -3.56
N ALA A 106 38.07 5.40 -2.75
CA ALA A 106 37.25 4.21 -2.54
C ALA A 106 36.01 4.54 -1.70
N ASP A 107 34.94 3.77 -1.88
CA ASP A 107 33.80 3.79 -0.96
C ASP A 107 34.24 3.37 0.46
N GLU A 108 33.58 3.92 1.47
CA GLU A 108 33.94 3.67 2.87
C GLU A 108 32.85 2.91 3.62
N GLU A 109 33.20 1.75 4.17
CA GLU A 109 32.32 1.00 5.07
C GLU A 109 32.35 1.60 6.48
N VAL A 110 31.17 1.94 6.99
CA VAL A 110 30.98 2.50 8.33
C VAL A 110 29.91 1.70 9.08
N THR A 111 30.30 1.11 10.20
CA THR A 111 29.36 0.54 11.18
C THR A 111 28.83 1.65 12.09
N LEU A 112 27.52 1.76 12.20
CA LEU A 112 26.80 2.64 13.09
C LEU A 112 26.10 1.82 14.18
N LYS A 113 26.44 2.06 15.44
CA LYS A 113 25.88 1.37 16.60
C LYS A 113 24.77 2.20 17.25
N GLY A 114 23.53 1.74 17.17
CA GLY A 114 22.39 2.29 17.90
C GLY A 114 22.23 1.59 19.24
N THR A 115 22.44 2.31 20.35
CA THR A 115 22.26 1.81 21.71
C THR A 115 20.96 2.36 22.28
N VAL A 116 20.00 1.47 22.51
CA VAL A 116 18.70 1.75 23.10
C VAL A 116 18.79 1.50 24.60
N LYS A 117 18.37 2.46 25.42
CA LYS A 117 18.50 2.43 26.89
C LYS A 117 17.27 2.97 27.58
N MET A 118 16.87 2.32 28.67
CA MET A 118 15.91 2.80 29.65
C MET A 118 16.33 2.26 31.03
N GLY A 119 16.32 3.10 32.07
CA GLY A 119 16.90 2.74 33.37
C GLY A 119 18.34 2.24 33.23
N ASP A 120 18.65 1.11 33.87
CA ASP A 120 19.97 0.47 33.83
C ASP A 120 20.13 -0.54 32.68
N TYR A 121 19.05 -0.86 31.96
CA TYR A 121 19.11 -1.83 30.87
C TYR A 121 19.33 -1.16 29.51
N ALA A 122 20.21 -1.76 28.70
CA ALA A 122 20.52 -1.29 27.35
C ALA A 122 20.72 -2.45 26.37
N LYS A 123 20.25 -2.28 25.13
CA LYS A 123 20.48 -3.20 24.01
C LYS A 123 21.04 -2.41 22.84
N ALA A 124 22.04 -2.95 22.16
CA ALA A 124 22.65 -2.31 21.01
C ALA A 124 22.36 -3.09 19.72
N ARG A 125 22.20 -2.35 18.62
CA ARG A 125 22.20 -2.88 17.25
C ARG A 125 23.29 -2.19 16.44
N ASN A 126 23.94 -2.95 15.58
CA ASN A 126 24.93 -2.45 14.64
C ASN A 126 24.33 -2.47 13.24
N PHE A 127 24.57 -1.41 12.49
CA PHE A 127 24.17 -1.26 11.10
C PHE A 127 25.41 -0.93 10.28
N THR A 128 25.72 -1.75 9.29
CA THR A 128 26.85 -1.51 8.40
C THR A 128 26.35 -0.79 7.16
N PHE A 129 26.91 0.39 6.88
CA PHE A 129 26.66 1.16 5.68
C PHE A 129 27.93 1.25 4.85
N VAL A 130 27.78 1.36 3.54
CA VAL A 130 28.85 1.71 2.61
C VAL A 130 28.53 3.11 2.10
N VAL A 131 29.31 4.10 2.52
CA VAL A 131 29.19 5.48 2.04
C VAL A 131 29.90 5.58 0.70
N LEU A 132 29.11 5.83 -0.34
CA LEU A 132 29.63 5.85 -1.70
C LEU A 132 30.40 7.15 -1.97
N ALA A 133 31.56 7.02 -2.60
CA ALA A 133 32.33 8.14 -3.13
C ALA A 133 31.50 8.97 -4.14
N GLU A 134 31.88 10.21 -4.38
CA GLU A 134 31.33 11.01 -5.48
C GLU A 134 31.54 10.28 -6.83
N SER A 135 30.47 10.17 -7.64
CA SER A 135 30.48 9.38 -8.88
C SER A 135 31.49 9.90 -9.90
N GLU A 136 32.27 8.98 -10.48
CA GLU A 136 33.18 9.30 -11.58
C GLU A 136 32.48 9.57 -12.92
N MET A 137 31.25 9.05 -13.08
CA MET A 137 30.54 9.04 -14.36
C MET A 137 30.12 10.45 -14.82
N GLY A 138 29.65 11.31 -13.90
CA GLY A 138 29.07 12.61 -14.25
C GLY A 138 27.88 12.47 -15.22
N PRO A 139 27.58 13.49 -16.04
CA PRO A 139 26.57 13.40 -17.08
C PRO A 139 26.87 12.25 -18.05
N THR A 140 25.82 11.50 -18.43
CA THR A 140 25.89 10.32 -19.30
C THR A 140 24.95 10.44 -20.50
N LYS A 141 25.24 9.68 -21.55
CA LYS A 141 24.44 9.59 -22.77
C LYS A 141 23.87 8.18 -22.92
N GLU A 142 22.64 8.11 -23.39
CA GLU A 142 21.97 6.86 -23.74
C GLU A 142 22.42 6.37 -25.12
N PHE A 143 22.38 5.07 -25.34
CA PHE A 143 22.46 4.50 -26.69
C PHE A 143 21.11 4.57 -27.39
N ALA A 144 21.12 4.68 -28.72
CA ALA A 144 19.92 4.56 -29.53
C ALA A 144 19.34 3.14 -29.45
N LEU A 145 18.02 2.98 -29.65
CA LEU A 145 17.36 1.67 -29.45
C LEU A 145 17.86 0.57 -30.40
N ASP A 146 18.32 0.91 -31.61
CA ASP A 146 18.93 -0.04 -32.57
C ASP A 146 20.38 -0.40 -32.23
N GLN A 147 21.03 0.34 -31.34
CA GLN A 147 22.39 0.02 -30.88
C GLN A 147 22.39 -1.02 -29.77
N VAL A 148 21.23 -1.33 -29.18
CA VAL A 148 21.07 -2.31 -28.09
C VAL A 148 20.10 -3.41 -28.51
N GLU A 149 20.64 -4.59 -28.76
CA GLU A 149 19.89 -5.80 -29.09
C GLU A 149 19.56 -6.58 -27.81
N LEU A 150 18.29 -6.91 -27.60
CA LEU A 150 17.87 -7.76 -26.48
C LEU A 150 18.10 -9.23 -26.84
N LEU A 151 18.70 -9.99 -25.92
CA LEU A 151 18.95 -11.43 -26.07
C LEU A 151 18.30 -12.25 -24.94
N ASP A 152 17.65 -11.60 -23.98
CA ASP A 152 16.95 -12.25 -22.87
C ASP A 152 15.55 -12.70 -23.29
N ASP A 153 15.29 -14.00 -23.19
CA ASP A 153 14.03 -14.62 -23.63
C ASP A 153 12.79 -13.98 -23.00
N TYR A 154 12.85 -13.57 -21.72
CA TYR A 154 11.69 -13.02 -21.02
C TYR A 154 11.35 -11.61 -21.52
N TYR A 155 12.38 -10.78 -21.72
CA TYR A 155 12.20 -9.43 -22.28
C TYR A 155 11.83 -9.47 -23.76
N LEU A 156 12.45 -10.35 -24.55
CA LEU A 156 12.11 -10.56 -25.96
C LEU A 156 10.67 -11.03 -26.14
N THR A 157 10.19 -11.93 -25.28
CA THR A 157 8.80 -12.39 -25.33
C THR A 157 7.83 -11.23 -25.11
N ALA A 158 8.09 -10.36 -24.13
CA ALA A 158 7.25 -9.18 -23.89
C ALA A 158 7.29 -8.18 -25.07
N GLN A 159 8.48 -7.87 -25.59
CA GLN A 159 8.64 -6.98 -26.74
C GLN A 159 7.91 -7.51 -27.98
N ASN A 160 8.10 -8.78 -28.31
CA ASN A 160 7.49 -9.39 -29.48
C ASN A 160 5.97 -9.45 -29.36
N SER A 161 5.44 -9.83 -28.19
CA SER A 161 3.99 -9.86 -27.97
C SER A 161 3.35 -8.47 -28.07
N ASP A 162 4.04 -7.42 -27.62
CA ASP A 162 3.57 -6.04 -27.77
C ASP A 162 3.63 -5.58 -29.22
N ILE A 163 4.69 -5.89 -29.98
CA ILE A 163 4.76 -5.65 -31.42
C ILE A 163 3.60 -6.34 -32.17
N GLU A 164 3.30 -7.60 -31.83
CA GLU A 164 2.18 -8.33 -32.42
C GLU A 164 0.82 -7.74 -32.00
N PHE A 165 0.70 -7.17 -30.80
CA PHE A 165 -0.48 -6.41 -30.39
C PHE A 165 -0.63 -5.12 -31.22
N LEU A 166 0.45 -4.36 -31.42
CA LEU A 166 0.48 -3.11 -32.20
C LEU A 166 0.12 -3.34 -33.68
N LYS A 167 0.51 -4.47 -34.27
CA LYS A 167 0.17 -4.83 -35.65
C LYS A 167 -1.34 -5.04 -35.87
N LYS A 168 -2.11 -5.39 -34.83
CA LYS A 168 -3.56 -5.62 -34.91
C LYS A 168 -4.38 -4.34 -35.06
N PHE A 169 -3.77 -3.17 -34.90
CA PHE A 169 -4.47 -1.89 -35.01
C PHE A 169 -4.81 -1.55 -36.46
N ASP A 170 -6.00 -1.00 -36.67
CA ASP A 170 -6.52 -0.54 -37.95
C ASP A 170 -6.38 0.98 -38.05
N ASN A 171 -5.60 1.43 -39.04
CA ASN A 171 -5.31 2.85 -39.24
C ASN A 171 -6.59 3.66 -39.55
N ASP A 172 -7.56 3.09 -40.28
CA ASP A 172 -8.80 3.80 -40.59
C ASP A 172 -9.68 3.96 -39.34
N ARG A 173 -9.63 3.01 -38.39
CA ARG A 173 -10.27 3.17 -37.07
C ARG A 173 -9.58 4.22 -36.22
N LEU A 174 -8.24 4.22 -36.19
CA LEU A 174 -7.46 5.24 -35.46
C LEU A 174 -7.72 6.65 -36.01
N LEU A 175 -7.86 6.78 -37.33
CA LEU A 175 -8.13 8.05 -38.01
C LEU A 175 -9.59 8.50 -37.93
N SER A 176 -10.52 7.63 -37.55
CA SER A 176 -11.97 7.88 -37.66
C SER A 176 -12.40 9.21 -37.00
N ARG A 177 -12.03 9.43 -35.73
CA ARG A 177 -12.38 10.67 -35.00
C ARG A 177 -11.63 11.91 -35.52
N PHE A 178 -10.40 11.75 -36.02
CA PHE A 178 -9.65 12.86 -36.62
C PHE A 178 -10.28 13.29 -37.94
N ARG A 179 -10.74 12.34 -38.76
CA ARG A 179 -11.47 12.63 -40.00
C ARG A 179 -12.80 13.30 -39.72
N GLU A 180 -13.56 12.82 -38.73
CA GLU A 180 -14.79 13.47 -38.27
C GLU A 180 -14.52 14.93 -37.84
N THR A 181 -13.48 15.15 -37.04
CA THR A 181 -13.05 16.50 -36.61
C THR A 181 -12.69 17.39 -37.78
N ALA A 182 -12.05 16.85 -38.81
CA ALA A 182 -11.70 17.58 -40.02
C ALA A 182 -12.86 17.74 -41.02
N GLY A 183 -14.02 17.13 -40.79
CA GLY A 183 -15.11 17.08 -41.77
C GLY A 183 -14.77 16.26 -43.02
N LEU A 184 -13.95 15.22 -42.88
CA LEU A 184 -13.60 14.23 -43.91
C LEU A 184 -14.46 12.96 -43.78
N ASP A 185 -14.56 12.19 -44.87
CA ASP A 185 -15.27 10.89 -44.84
C ASP A 185 -14.56 9.90 -43.90
N THR A 186 -15.28 9.42 -42.89
CA THR A 186 -14.79 8.39 -41.95
C THR A 186 -14.73 6.99 -42.55
N LYS A 187 -15.06 6.85 -43.84
CA LYS A 187 -15.19 5.57 -44.58
C LYS A 187 -16.23 4.65 -43.96
N LYS A 188 -17.19 5.20 -43.22
CA LYS A 188 -18.18 4.45 -42.40
C LYS A 188 -17.53 3.52 -41.38
N ILE A 189 -16.29 3.79 -40.98
CA ILE A 189 -15.53 3.02 -39.97
C ILE A 189 -15.74 3.70 -38.60
N ALA A 190 -16.24 2.93 -37.64
CA ALA A 190 -16.37 3.40 -36.26
C ALA A 190 -14.99 3.48 -35.56
N PRO A 191 -14.79 4.41 -34.62
CA PRO A 191 -13.58 4.44 -33.81
C PRO A 191 -13.48 3.20 -32.92
N TYR A 192 -12.31 3.03 -32.30
CA TYR A 192 -12.17 2.07 -31.21
C TYR A 192 -13.07 2.41 -30.02
N GLY A 193 -13.54 1.39 -29.30
CA GLY A 193 -14.43 1.55 -28.15
C GLY A 193 -13.73 2.05 -26.89
N GLY A 194 -14.38 1.92 -25.73
CA GLY A 194 -13.78 2.33 -24.46
C GLY A 194 -13.57 3.85 -24.36
N TRP A 195 -12.40 4.29 -23.91
CA TRP A 195 -12.08 5.71 -23.78
C TRP A 195 -11.81 6.38 -25.14
N GLU A 196 -11.50 5.60 -26.18
CA GLU A 196 -11.32 6.10 -27.55
C GLU A 196 -12.63 6.55 -28.22
N ASP A 197 -13.77 6.01 -27.79
CA ASP A 197 -15.11 6.46 -28.20
C ASP A 197 -15.69 7.53 -27.26
N GLY A 198 -14.82 8.32 -26.62
CA GLY A 198 -15.18 9.28 -25.59
C GLY A 198 -14.57 10.67 -25.78
N TRP A 199 -14.72 11.50 -24.76
CA TRP A 199 -14.14 12.85 -24.69
C TRP A 199 -12.60 12.85 -24.56
N LEU A 200 -12.00 11.68 -24.40
CA LEU A 200 -10.56 11.45 -24.32
C LEU A 200 -9.99 10.79 -25.59
N GLY A 201 -10.81 10.48 -26.59
CA GLY A 201 -10.37 9.77 -27.80
C GLY A 201 -9.22 10.48 -28.53
N GLY A 202 -8.37 9.72 -29.19
CA GLY A 202 -7.10 10.20 -29.76
C GLY A 202 -5.91 10.07 -28.80
N HIS A 203 -6.12 10.00 -27.49
CA HIS A 203 -5.00 9.89 -26.55
C HIS A 203 -4.17 8.62 -26.76
N SER A 204 -4.81 7.48 -27.07
CA SER A 204 -4.11 6.22 -27.32
C SER A 204 -3.46 6.21 -28.70
N VAL A 205 -3.93 7.02 -29.66
CA VAL A 205 -3.29 7.20 -30.96
C VAL A 205 -1.93 7.88 -30.81
N GLY A 206 -1.84 8.89 -29.95
CA GLY A 206 -0.56 9.50 -29.59
C GLY A 206 0.43 8.49 -28.99
N HIS A 207 -0.03 7.69 -28.02
CA HIS A 207 0.78 6.58 -27.45
C HIS A 207 1.17 5.53 -28.49
N TYR A 208 0.25 5.16 -29.38
CA TYR A 208 0.48 4.20 -30.46
C TYR A 208 1.58 4.68 -31.41
N LEU A 209 1.56 5.96 -31.80
CA LEU A 209 2.62 6.57 -32.61
C LEU A 209 4.00 6.46 -31.96
N THR A 210 4.12 6.78 -30.67
CA THR A 210 5.37 6.60 -29.92
C THR A 210 5.79 5.13 -29.90
N ALA A 211 4.88 4.21 -29.58
CA ALA A 211 5.17 2.78 -29.49
C ALA A 211 5.65 2.17 -30.81
N ILE A 212 4.97 2.45 -31.92
CA ILE A 212 5.40 1.93 -33.24
C ILE A 212 6.71 2.57 -33.69
N ALA A 213 6.95 3.84 -33.38
CA ALA A 213 8.20 4.51 -33.71
C ALA A 213 9.38 3.91 -32.92
N GLN A 214 9.19 3.64 -31.62
CA GLN A 214 10.14 2.92 -30.78
C GLN A 214 10.41 1.51 -31.31
N ALA A 215 9.36 0.75 -31.64
CA ALA A 215 9.50 -0.60 -32.19
C ALA A 215 10.26 -0.62 -33.53
N VAL A 216 9.97 0.33 -34.42
CA VAL A 216 10.69 0.49 -35.70
C VAL A 216 12.15 0.79 -35.45
N LYS A 217 12.46 1.70 -34.52
CA LYS A 217 13.85 2.02 -34.17
C LYS A 217 14.56 0.85 -33.50
N ALA A 218 13.91 0.09 -32.63
CA ALA A 218 14.53 -1.02 -31.92
C ALA A 218 14.75 -2.27 -32.78
N THR A 219 13.84 -2.55 -33.73
CA THR A 219 13.78 -3.86 -34.42
C THR A 219 13.83 -3.78 -35.94
N GLY A 220 13.70 -2.59 -36.53
CA GLY A 220 13.58 -2.43 -37.98
C GLY A 220 12.27 -2.96 -38.58
N ASN A 221 11.22 -3.16 -37.77
CA ASN A 221 9.96 -3.76 -38.22
C ASN A 221 9.30 -2.99 -39.39
N ALA A 222 9.26 -3.61 -40.57
CA ALA A 222 8.76 -2.97 -41.79
C ALA A 222 7.25 -2.71 -41.78
N ASP A 223 6.44 -3.62 -41.21
CA ASP A 223 4.98 -3.49 -41.16
C ASP A 223 4.57 -2.27 -40.32
N LEU A 224 5.17 -2.12 -39.14
CA LEU A 224 4.93 -0.98 -38.25
C LEU A 224 5.44 0.33 -38.85
N LYS A 225 6.55 0.29 -39.62
CA LYS A 225 7.06 1.47 -40.34
C LYS A 225 6.06 1.95 -41.39
N GLU A 226 5.49 1.04 -42.18
CA GLU A 226 4.48 1.38 -43.19
C GLU A 226 3.17 1.85 -42.53
N LYS A 227 2.72 1.18 -41.47
CA LYS A 227 1.55 1.63 -40.69
C LYS A 227 1.74 3.03 -40.12
N SER A 228 2.91 3.32 -39.55
CA SER A 228 3.27 4.64 -39.03
C SER A 228 3.18 5.71 -40.13
N LYS A 229 3.79 5.44 -41.29
CA LYS A 229 3.77 6.35 -42.44
C LYS A 229 2.32 6.68 -42.87
N GLN A 230 1.49 5.66 -43.10
CA GLN A 230 0.10 5.85 -43.52
C GLN A 230 -0.75 6.61 -42.48
N LEU A 231 -0.50 6.36 -41.19
CA LEU A 231 -1.20 7.06 -40.12
C LEU A 231 -0.80 8.55 -40.08
N ILE A 232 0.48 8.86 -40.25
CA ILE A 232 0.97 10.25 -40.35
C ILE A 232 0.40 10.96 -41.58
N GLU A 233 0.34 10.28 -42.73
CA GLU A 233 -0.28 10.83 -43.96
C GLU A 233 -1.76 11.17 -43.73
N GLY A 234 -2.52 10.29 -43.08
CA GLY A 234 -3.92 10.54 -42.75
C GLY A 234 -4.13 11.66 -41.72
N LEU A 235 -3.25 11.77 -40.72
CA LEU A 235 -3.27 12.89 -39.76
C LEU A 235 -2.94 14.22 -40.45
N ALA A 236 -1.97 14.23 -41.37
CA ALA A 236 -1.62 15.39 -42.17
C ALA A 236 -2.77 15.83 -43.07
N GLU A 237 -3.49 14.89 -43.70
CA GLU A 237 -4.72 15.17 -44.47
C GLU A 237 -5.77 15.88 -43.61
N CYS A 238 -6.04 15.34 -42.41
CA CYS A 238 -7.01 15.93 -41.46
C CYS A 238 -6.60 17.36 -41.06
N GLN A 239 -5.32 17.56 -40.69
CA GLN A 239 -4.80 18.87 -40.28
C GLN A 239 -4.84 19.89 -41.43
N ASN A 240 -4.48 19.47 -42.64
CA ASN A 240 -4.52 20.33 -43.82
C ASN A 240 -5.95 20.73 -44.20
N LYS A 241 -6.92 19.82 -44.05
CA LYS A 241 -8.33 20.12 -44.30
C LYS A 241 -8.89 21.18 -43.35
N LEU A 242 -8.49 21.14 -42.08
CA LEU A 242 -8.86 22.17 -41.09
C LEU A 242 -8.15 23.50 -41.34
N GLY A 243 -6.89 23.47 -41.80
CA GLY A 243 -6.11 24.65 -42.15
C GLY A 243 -5.60 25.48 -40.96
N THR A 244 -5.88 25.06 -39.71
CA THR A 244 -5.52 25.79 -38.49
C THR A 244 -4.28 25.24 -37.78
N GLY A 245 -3.77 24.08 -38.22
CA GLY A 245 -2.74 23.32 -37.49
C GLY A 245 -3.30 22.41 -36.39
N PHE A 246 -4.59 22.51 -36.08
CA PHE A 246 -5.24 21.70 -35.05
C PHE A 246 -5.38 20.22 -35.45
N ILE A 247 -5.16 19.34 -34.47
CA ILE A 247 -5.43 17.89 -34.55
C ILE A 247 -6.04 17.47 -33.23
N PHE A 248 -7.18 16.79 -33.27
CA PHE A 248 -7.84 16.28 -32.08
C PHE A 248 -8.73 15.08 -32.43
N GLY A 249 -8.57 13.99 -31.69
CA GLY A 249 -9.27 12.72 -31.94
C GLY A 249 -10.40 12.45 -30.94
N ALA A 250 -10.76 13.42 -30.10
CA ALA A 250 -11.83 13.21 -29.13
C ALA A 250 -13.18 13.32 -29.84
N LYS A 251 -14.22 12.74 -29.23
CA LYS A 251 -15.59 13.03 -29.62
C LYS A 251 -15.82 14.55 -29.56
N ILE A 252 -16.29 15.14 -30.65
CA ILE A 252 -16.56 16.59 -30.74
C ILE A 252 -17.82 16.92 -29.94
N GLU A 253 -17.76 17.97 -29.12
CA GLU A 253 -18.87 18.34 -28.24
C GLU A 253 -20.02 19.02 -29.01
N THR A 254 -19.66 19.92 -29.92
CA THR A 254 -20.60 20.60 -30.82
C THR A 254 -20.05 20.55 -32.24
N GLU A 255 -20.83 19.99 -33.18
CA GLU A 255 -20.48 19.91 -34.59
C GLU A 255 -20.10 21.30 -35.14
N GLY A 256 -19.00 21.38 -35.88
CA GLY A 256 -18.45 22.65 -36.39
C GLY A 256 -17.68 23.50 -35.38
N TYR A 257 -17.70 23.18 -34.07
CA TYR A 257 -16.92 23.88 -33.04
C TYR A 257 -15.86 22.97 -32.42
N VAL A 258 -14.85 22.64 -33.23
CA VAL A 258 -13.84 21.61 -32.93
C VAL A 258 -12.92 21.93 -31.73
N GLU A 259 -12.76 23.20 -31.39
CA GLU A 259 -11.94 23.65 -30.25
C GLU A 259 -12.73 23.80 -28.93
N LYS A 260 -14.06 23.61 -28.95
CA LYS A 260 -14.94 23.95 -27.82
C LYS A 260 -14.51 23.33 -26.49
N GLN A 261 -13.98 22.11 -26.50
CA GLN A 261 -13.51 21.43 -25.30
C GLN A 261 -12.36 22.16 -24.58
N PHE A 262 -11.53 22.88 -25.33
CA PHE A 262 -10.48 23.75 -24.78
C PHE A 262 -11.10 25.04 -24.22
N ASP A 263 -12.07 25.63 -24.91
CA ASP A 263 -12.79 26.82 -24.42
C ASP A 263 -13.59 26.52 -23.15
N ILE A 264 -14.15 25.31 -23.01
CA ILE A 264 -14.80 24.84 -21.78
C ILE A 264 -13.81 24.83 -20.62
N LEU A 265 -12.65 24.20 -20.82
CA LEU A 265 -11.62 24.12 -19.78
C LEU A 265 -11.06 25.50 -19.42
N GLU A 266 -10.96 26.41 -20.38
CA GLU A 266 -10.53 27.79 -20.19
C GLU A 266 -11.60 28.69 -19.56
N GLY A 267 -12.83 28.20 -19.38
CA GLY A 267 -13.94 28.93 -18.76
C GLY A 267 -14.65 29.92 -19.69
N LYS A 268 -14.44 29.83 -21.00
CA LYS A 268 -15.05 30.70 -22.02
C LYS A 268 -16.45 30.25 -22.43
N THR A 269 -16.78 28.98 -22.22
CA THR A 269 -18.09 28.40 -22.54
C THR A 269 -18.38 27.22 -21.61
N THR A 270 -19.60 26.67 -21.67
CA THR A 270 -20.01 25.47 -20.95
C THR A 270 -20.18 24.28 -21.90
N GLY A 271 -20.13 23.07 -21.36
CA GLY A 271 -20.28 21.82 -22.09
C GLY A 271 -19.51 20.67 -21.44
N LYS A 272 -19.33 19.57 -22.18
CA LYS A 272 -18.59 18.37 -21.71
C LYS A 272 -17.16 18.35 -22.25
N THR A 273 -16.20 18.02 -21.40
CA THR A 273 -14.81 17.82 -21.79
C THR A 273 -14.13 16.85 -20.83
N TRP A 274 -13.04 16.21 -21.27
CA TRP A 274 -12.23 15.33 -20.42
C TRP A 274 -10.75 15.53 -20.75
N VAL A 275 -10.04 16.22 -19.85
CA VAL A 275 -8.57 16.48 -19.88
C VAL A 275 -7.99 16.73 -21.29
N PRO A 276 -8.52 17.71 -22.06
CA PRO A 276 -8.16 17.91 -23.46
C PRO A 276 -6.66 18.22 -23.68
N TRP A 277 -5.99 18.86 -22.72
CA TRP A 277 -4.55 19.10 -22.78
C TRP A 277 -3.71 17.84 -22.53
N TYR A 278 -4.19 16.87 -21.72
CA TYR A 278 -3.52 15.56 -21.60
C TYR A 278 -3.55 14.80 -22.92
N ASN A 279 -4.67 14.86 -23.62
CA ASN A 279 -4.86 14.25 -24.93
C ASN A 279 -3.95 14.92 -25.97
N MET A 280 -3.97 16.26 -26.02
CA MET A 280 -3.07 17.06 -26.85
C MET A 280 -1.60 16.72 -26.62
N HIS A 281 -1.20 16.53 -25.34
CA HIS A 281 0.15 16.08 -25.00
C HIS A 281 0.48 14.75 -25.68
N LYS A 282 -0.38 13.73 -25.63
CA LYS A 282 -0.08 12.43 -26.28
C LYS A 282 0.07 12.57 -27.77
N MET A 283 -0.81 13.32 -28.42
CA MET A 283 -0.73 13.54 -29.86
C MET A 283 0.57 14.24 -30.24
N LEU A 284 0.93 15.31 -29.53
CA LEU A 284 2.17 16.02 -29.83
C LEU A 284 3.41 15.14 -29.58
N THR A 285 3.47 14.43 -28.45
CA THR A 285 4.56 13.49 -28.15
C THR A 285 4.67 12.41 -29.22
N GLY A 286 3.57 11.78 -29.62
CA GLY A 286 3.57 10.74 -30.65
C GLY A 286 4.10 11.21 -32.00
N LEU A 287 3.77 12.43 -32.42
CA LEU A 287 4.28 13.03 -33.65
C LEU A 287 5.77 13.34 -33.56
N VAL A 288 6.21 13.94 -32.44
CA VAL A 288 7.62 14.27 -32.18
C VAL A 288 8.47 12.99 -32.09
N ASP A 289 8.01 11.98 -31.36
CA ASP A 289 8.69 10.69 -31.23
C ASP A 289 8.77 9.95 -32.57
N THR A 290 7.72 10.03 -33.40
CA THR A 290 7.76 9.46 -34.75
C THR A 290 8.90 10.09 -35.56
N TYR A 291 9.08 11.41 -35.52
CA TYR A 291 10.23 12.07 -36.15
C TYR A 291 11.55 11.63 -35.50
N LYS A 292 11.66 11.70 -34.18
CA LYS A 292 12.88 11.40 -33.42
C LYS A 292 13.42 9.99 -33.69
N TYR A 293 12.52 9.00 -33.74
CA TYR A 293 12.91 7.60 -33.88
C TYR A 293 12.99 7.12 -35.33
N THR A 294 12.26 7.73 -36.27
CA THR A 294 12.19 7.24 -37.66
C THR A 294 12.70 8.21 -38.72
N GLY A 295 12.96 9.47 -38.35
CA GLY A 295 13.31 10.56 -39.28
C GLY A 295 12.15 11.04 -40.15
N ASN A 296 10.89 10.68 -39.83
CA ASN A 296 9.73 11.08 -40.62
C ASN A 296 9.48 12.61 -40.55
N LYS A 297 9.91 13.32 -41.59
CA LYS A 297 9.79 14.78 -41.68
C LYS A 297 8.35 15.28 -41.73
N GLN A 298 7.42 14.50 -42.29
CA GLN A 298 6.01 14.88 -42.32
C GLN A 298 5.41 14.87 -40.91
N ALA A 299 5.81 13.91 -40.06
CA ALA A 299 5.40 13.89 -38.65
C ALA A 299 5.87 15.16 -37.92
N LEU A 300 7.12 15.60 -38.14
CA LEU A 300 7.63 16.85 -37.57
C LEU A 300 6.87 18.08 -38.08
N GLU A 301 6.53 18.13 -39.37
CA GLU A 301 5.77 19.25 -39.94
C GLU A 301 4.36 19.33 -39.32
N VAL A 302 3.71 18.18 -39.15
CA VAL A 302 2.41 18.09 -38.48
C VAL A 302 2.52 18.53 -37.01
N ALA A 303 3.57 18.08 -36.30
CA ALA A 303 3.86 18.48 -34.92
C ALA A 303 4.11 19.98 -34.79
N LYS A 304 4.89 20.57 -35.73
CA LYS A 304 5.18 22.00 -35.77
C LYS A 304 3.92 22.83 -35.93
N LYS A 305 3.07 22.50 -36.91
CA LYS A 305 1.78 23.20 -37.10
C LYS A 305 0.86 23.08 -35.89
N LEU A 306 0.88 21.92 -35.21
CA LEU A 306 0.16 21.74 -33.95
C LEU A 306 0.75 22.61 -32.84
N GLY A 307 2.08 22.68 -32.73
CA GLY A 307 2.81 23.56 -31.81
C GLY A 307 2.49 25.04 -32.04
N ASP A 308 2.44 25.50 -33.29
CA ASP A 308 2.01 26.84 -33.68
C ASP A 308 0.56 27.12 -33.22
N TRP A 309 -0.37 26.18 -33.41
CA TRP A 309 -1.74 26.29 -32.92
C TRP A 309 -1.78 26.41 -31.38
N ILE A 310 -1.03 25.55 -30.67
CA ILE A 310 -0.92 25.59 -29.21
C ILE A 310 -0.41 26.96 -28.77
N TYR A 311 0.70 27.43 -29.36
CA TYR A 311 1.28 28.75 -29.06
C TYR A 311 0.27 29.88 -29.23
N ASN A 312 -0.40 29.94 -30.39
CA ASN A 312 -1.38 30.99 -30.71
C ASN A 312 -2.56 31.03 -29.72
N ARG A 313 -2.84 29.90 -29.07
CA ARG A 313 -3.86 29.77 -28.03
C ARG A 313 -3.33 30.16 -26.65
N VAL A 314 -2.25 29.53 -26.19
CA VAL A 314 -1.75 29.66 -24.80
C VAL A 314 -1.01 30.98 -24.54
N SER A 315 -0.46 31.61 -25.57
CA SER A 315 0.16 32.95 -25.47
C SER A 315 -0.83 34.02 -24.99
N LYS A 316 -2.13 33.82 -25.26
CA LYS A 316 -3.23 34.73 -24.89
C LYS A 316 -3.80 34.48 -23.49
N TRP A 317 -3.33 33.45 -22.77
CA TRP A 317 -3.81 33.19 -21.42
C TRP A 317 -3.34 34.28 -20.46
N ASP A 318 -4.29 34.82 -19.70
CA ASP A 318 -4.01 35.52 -18.45
C ASP A 318 -3.70 34.52 -17.32
N ALA A 319 -3.31 35.05 -16.16
CA ALA A 319 -2.96 34.24 -15.00
C ALA A 319 -4.15 33.39 -14.47
N GLY A 320 -5.39 33.87 -14.62
CA GLY A 320 -6.60 33.17 -14.18
C GLY A 320 -6.93 31.97 -15.06
N THR A 321 -6.92 32.16 -16.38
CA THR A 321 -7.08 31.07 -17.35
C THR A 321 -5.95 30.06 -17.22
N GLN A 322 -4.70 30.52 -17.13
CA GLN A 322 -3.55 29.63 -16.94
C GLN A 322 -3.71 28.81 -15.65
N GLY A 323 -4.03 29.44 -14.51
CA GLY A 323 -4.25 28.75 -13.25
C GLY A 323 -5.36 27.69 -13.33
N ARG A 324 -6.49 28.02 -13.99
CA ARG A 324 -7.61 27.08 -14.21
C ARG A 324 -7.18 25.86 -15.02
N VAL A 325 -6.49 26.08 -16.15
CA VAL A 325 -6.01 25.01 -17.01
C VAL A 325 -5.00 24.13 -16.28
N LEU A 326 -4.00 24.72 -15.62
CA LEU A 326 -2.93 23.98 -14.94
C LEU A 326 -3.38 23.29 -13.64
N GLY A 327 -4.53 23.71 -13.09
CA GLY A 327 -5.26 23.03 -12.02
C GLY A 327 -5.94 21.73 -12.47
N THR A 328 -6.17 21.57 -13.77
CA THR A 328 -6.66 20.33 -14.39
C THR A 328 -5.48 19.52 -14.94
N GLU A 329 -5.67 18.23 -15.19
CA GLU A 329 -4.64 17.41 -15.83
C GLU A 329 -4.36 17.85 -17.28
N TYR A 330 -3.07 18.09 -17.56
CA TYR A 330 -2.54 18.38 -18.90
C TYR A 330 -1.43 17.40 -19.30
N GLY A 331 -1.22 16.33 -18.53
CA GLY A 331 -0.06 15.45 -18.71
C GLY A 331 1.26 16.24 -18.67
N GLY A 332 2.15 15.97 -19.63
CA GLY A 332 3.43 16.66 -19.81
C GLY A 332 3.41 17.56 -21.04
N MET A 333 2.43 18.49 -21.15
CA MET A 333 2.45 19.49 -22.23
C MET A 333 3.75 20.29 -22.25
N ASN A 334 4.32 20.62 -21.10
CA ASN A 334 5.65 21.23 -21.03
C ASN A 334 6.74 20.27 -21.53
N ASP A 335 6.75 19.00 -21.11
CA ASP A 335 7.69 17.97 -21.61
C ASP A 335 7.72 17.90 -23.15
N CYS A 336 6.56 17.74 -23.79
CA CYS A 336 6.52 17.60 -25.24
C CYS A 336 6.77 18.89 -26.03
N LEU A 337 6.42 20.06 -25.49
CA LEU A 337 6.71 21.35 -26.14
C LEU A 337 8.20 21.72 -26.07
N TYR A 338 8.89 21.40 -24.97
CA TYR A 338 10.35 21.55 -24.91
C TYR A 338 11.05 20.58 -25.88
N GLU A 339 10.59 19.33 -26.02
CA GLU A 339 11.14 18.40 -27.00
C GLU A 339 10.86 18.88 -28.45
N LEU A 340 9.67 19.43 -28.72
CA LEU A 340 9.35 20.05 -30.01
C LEU A 340 10.27 21.25 -30.29
N TYR A 341 10.54 22.09 -29.29
CA TYR A 341 11.50 23.18 -29.41
C TYR A 341 12.89 22.67 -29.77
N LEU A 342 13.36 21.60 -29.12
CA LEU A 342 14.65 20.99 -29.46
C LEU A 342 14.69 20.53 -30.93
N CYS A 343 13.60 19.97 -31.45
CA CYS A 343 13.50 19.49 -32.83
C CYS A 343 13.36 20.60 -33.88
N THR A 344 12.70 21.71 -33.54
CA THR A 344 12.32 22.77 -34.51
C THR A 344 13.13 24.05 -34.41
N ARG A 345 13.68 24.33 -33.22
CA ARG A 345 14.31 25.60 -32.84
C ARG A 345 13.42 26.84 -33.02
N ASP A 346 12.10 26.66 -33.04
CA ASP A 346 11.12 27.75 -33.12
C ASP A 346 10.77 28.26 -31.71
N SER A 347 11.06 29.54 -31.42
CA SER A 347 10.89 30.13 -30.10
C SER A 347 9.44 30.12 -29.62
N LYS A 348 8.45 30.06 -30.52
CA LYS A 348 7.04 29.93 -30.15
C LYS A 348 6.78 28.67 -29.33
N HIS A 349 7.44 27.56 -29.65
CA HIS A 349 7.27 26.31 -28.92
C HIS A 349 7.87 26.39 -27.51
N LEU A 350 9.00 27.10 -27.37
CA LEU A 350 9.60 27.39 -26.06
C LEU A 350 8.68 28.27 -25.21
N GLU A 351 8.15 29.35 -25.78
CA GLU A 351 7.19 30.24 -25.12
C GLU A 351 5.91 29.49 -24.70
N ALA A 352 5.40 28.60 -25.56
CA ALA A 352 4.27 27.75 -25.23
C ALA A 352 4.60 26.78 -24.08
N ALA A 353 5.78 26.16 -24.07
CA ALA A 353 6.22 25.26 -23.00
C ALA A 353 6.22 25.98 -21.63
N HIS A 354 6.72 27.22 -21.61
CA HIS A 354 6.74 28.06 -20.40
C HIS A 354 5.34 28.29 -19.80
N LYS A 355 4.30 28.35 -20.64
CA LYS A 355 2.91 28.52 -20.17
C LYS A 355 2.37 27.30 -19.41
N PHE A 356 3.00 26.12 -19.54
CA PHE A 356 2.61 24.89 -18.84
C PHE A 356 3.44 24.57 -17.59
N ASP A 357 4.47 25.37 -17.28
CA ASP A 357 5.27 25.18 -16.07
C ASP A 357 4.55 25.66 -14.80
N GLN A 358 4.76 24.95 -13.69
CA GLN A 358 4.21 25.28 -12.37
C GLN A 358 5.30 25.48 -11.31
N PRO A 359 6.12 26.54 -11.39
CA PRO A 359 7.24 26.76 -10.47
C PRO A 359 6.83 26.79 -8.98
N ASN A 360 5.63 27.27 -8.68
CA ASN A 360 5.11 27.26 -7.30
C ASN A 360 4.83 25.83 -6.79
N LEU A 361 4.30 24.94 -7.63
CA LEU A 361 4.12 23.53 -7.28
C LEU A 361 5.48 22.88 -7.02
N TYR A 362 6.45 23.11 -7.91
CA TYR A 362 7.79 22.52 -7.82
C TYR A 362 8.49 22.92 -6.53
N LYS A 363 8.54 24.23 -6.24
CA LYS A 363 9.12 24.78 -5.01
C LYS A 363 8.40 24.29 -3.76
N THR A 364 7.07 24.14 -3.81
CA THR A 364 6.28 23.65 -2.65
C THR A 364 6.64 22.22 -2.30
N VAL A 365 6.74 21.33 -3.29
CA VAL A 365 7.14 19.94 -3.05
C VAL A 365 8.61 19.86 -2.64
N ALA A 366 9.49 20.63 -3.28
CA ALA A 366 10.93 20.61 -3.00
C ALA A 366 11.29 21.04 -1.55
N LYS A 367 10.44 21.85 -0.90
CA LYS A 367 10.56 22.16 0.54
C LYS A 367 10.42 20.92 1.43
N GLY A 368 9.87 19.82 0.92
CA GLY A 368 9.81 18.53 1.61
C GLY A 368 8.81 18.48 2.77
N GLY A 369 7.82 19.38 2.79
CA GLY A 369 6.75 19.40 3.78
C GLY A 369 6.05 18.04 3.93
N LYS A 370 5.53 17.76 5.12
CA LYS A 370 4.80 16.51 5.39
C LYS A 370 3.56 16.47 4.51
N ASN A 371 3.27 15.31 3.90
CA ASN A 371 2.08 15.11 3.08
C ASN A 371 1.96 16.08 1.88
N CYS A 372 3.07 16.66 1.39
CA CYS A 372 3.03 17.63 0.29
C CYS A 372 2.48 17.04 -1.03
N LEU A 373 2.47 15.71 -1.17
CA LEU A 373 1.84 14.99 -2.29
C LEU A 373 0.46 14.39 -1.94
N ASN A 374 0.08 14.30 -0.67
CA ASN A 374 -1.14 13.60 -0.25
C ASN A 374 -2.39 14.14 -0.95
N GLY A 375 -3.21 13.25 -1.49
CA GLY A 375 -4.44 13.57 -2.20
C GLY A 375 -4.22 14.08 -3.63
N LYS A 376 -2.99 14.28 -4.10
CA LYS A 376 -2.73 14.62 -5.50
C LYS A 376 -2.83 13.35 -6.36
N HIS A 377 -3.47 13.46 -7.52
CA HIS A 377 -3.42 12.42 -8.54
C HIS A 377 -1.96 12.22 -8.99
N ALA A 378 -1.44 11.01 -8.84
CA ALA A 378 -0.03 10.71 -9.00
C ALA A 378 0.40 10.84 -10.46
N ASN A 379 -0.31 10.17 -11.38
CA ASN A 379 0.01 10.23 -12.81
C ASN A 379 -0.26 11.60 -13.46
N THR A 380 -1.09 12.45 -12.87
CA THR A 380 -1.19 13.87 -13.27
C THR A 380 0.01 14.69 -12.79
N THR A 381 0.57 14.36 -11.62
CA THR A 381 1.63 15.15 -10.98
C THR A 381 3.01 14.83 -11.55
N ILE A 382 3.34 13.55 -11.74
CA ILE A 382 4.68 13.10 -12.20
C ILE A 382 5.07 13.75 -13.54
N PRO A 383 4.21 13.79 -14.59
CA PRO A 383 4.55 14.41 -15.88
C PRO A 383 4.82 15.92 -15.79
N LYS A 384 4.24 16.63 -14.82
CA LYS A 384 4.51 18.06 -14.61
C LYS A 384 5.97 18.30 -14.19
N PHE A 385 6.51 17.39 -13.38
CA PHE A 385 7.92 17.39 -12.98
C PHE A 385 8.83 16.82 -14.06
N LEU A 386 8.36 15.87 -14.89
CA LEU A 386 9.09 15.48 -16.11
C LEU A 386 9.32 16.67 -17.03
N GLY A 387 8.30 17.50 -17.27
CA GLY A 387 8.50 18.70 -18.08
C GLY A 387 9.40 19.75 -17.44
N ALA A 388 9.44 19.82 -16.10
CA ALA A 388 10.41 20.65 -15.38
C ALA A 388 11.85 20.16 -15.59
N LEU A 389 12.08 18.84 -15.56
CA LEU A 389 13.37 18.24 -15.89
C LEU A 389 13.72 18.45 -17.38
N LYS A 390 12.74 18.31 -18.27
CA LYS A 390 12.92 18.53 -19.70
C LYS A 390 13.32 19.97 -20.01
N ARG A 391 12.75 20.96 -19.33
CA ARG A 391 13.20 22.37 -19.40
C ARG A 391 14.70 22.48 -19.15
N TYR A 392 15.16 21.96 -18.01
CA TYR A 392 16.58 21.99 -17.64
C TYR A 392 17.42 21.35 -18.75
N VAL A 393 17.08 20.11 -19.14
CA VAL A 393 17.84 19.35 -20.13
C VAL A 393 17.89 20.04 -21.50
N VAL A 394 16.76 20.55 -21.99
CA VAL A 394 16.70 21.20 -23.31
C VAL A 394 17.44 22.52 -23.30
N LEU A 395 17.25 23.37 -22.28
CA LEU A 395 17.95 24.66 -22.20
C LEU A 395 19.47 24.47 -22.01
N GLU A 396 19.89 23.43 -21.29
CA GLU A 396 21.30 23.07 -21.19
C GLU A 396 21.87 22.64 -22.55
N GLN A 397 21.17 21.75 -23.26
CA GLN A 397 21.59 21.28 -24.59
C GLN A 397 21.67 22.40 -25.64
N THR A 398 20.85 23.43 -25.48
CA THR A 398 20.77 24.52 -26.46
C THR A 398 21.60 25.74 -26.08
N GLY A 399 22.26 25.71 -24.91
CA GLY A 399 23.08 26.80 -24.39
C GLY A 399 22.26 28.00 -23.88
N GLU A 400 20.98 27.78 -23.57
CA GLU A 400 20.02 28.80 -23.14
C GLU A 400 19.68 28.70 -21.64
N LEU A 401 20.31 27.78 -20.90
CA LEU A 401 20.11 27.57 -19.47
C LEU A 401 20.51 28.82 -18.67
N THR A 402 19.62 29.30 -17.81
CA THR A 402 19.90 30.37 -16.84
C THR A 402 20.10 29.81 -15.44
N LYS A 403 20.67 30.62 -14.53
CA LYS A 403 20.84 30.26 -13.12
C LYS A 403 19.51 29.93 -12.42
N ASP A 404 18.41 30.56 -12.83
CA ASP A 404 17.08 30.28 -12.26
C ASP A 404 16.54 28.91 -12.72
N ASP A 405 16.98 28.44 -13.89
CA ASP A 405 16.60 27.13 -14.44
C ASP A 405 17.29 25.97 -13.71
N GLU A 406 18.47 26.18 -13.12
CA GLU A 406 19.15 25.16 -12.29
C GLU A 406 18.26 24.66 -11.14
N ALA A 407 17.43 25.54 -10.58
CA ALA A 407 16.49 25.18 -9.52
C ALA A 407 15.45 24.13 -9.96
N TYR A 408 15.15 24.01 -11.27
CA TYR A 408 14.23 23.00 -11.78
C TYR A 408 14.77 21.59 -11.57
N LEU A 409 16.07 21.35 -11.82
CA LEU A 409 16.72 20.07 -11.56
C LEU A 409 16.60 19.71 -10.08
N THR A 410 17.02 20.61 -9.18
CA THR A 410 16.95 20.36 -7.73
C THR A 410 15.52 20.08 -7.25
N ASN A 411 14.52 20.79 -7.80
CA ASN A 411 13.12 20.55 -7.44
C ASN A 411 12.65 19.15 -7.87
N VAL A 412 13.09 18.67 -9.03
CA VAL A 412 12.74 17.34 -9.53
C VAL A 412 13.45 16.25 -8.75
N GLU A 413 14.73 16.42 -8.40
CA GLU A 413 15.46 15.49 -7.52
C GLU A 413 14.72 15.33 -6.18
N LYS A 414 14.27 16.44 -5.58
CA LYS A 414 13.48 16.41 -4.34
C LYS A 414 12.12 15.75 -4.52
N PHE A 415 11.42 16.01 -5.62
CA PHE A 415 10.16 15.32 -5.94
C PHE A 415 10.38 13.81 -6.04
N PHE A 416 11.41 13.37 -6.77
CA PHE A 416 11.75 11.96 -6.92
C PHE A 416 12.05 11.31 -5.57
N ASP A 417 12.92 11.91 -4.77
CA ASP A 417 13.26 11.41 -3.44
C ASP A 417 12.00 11.28 -2.56
N ILE A 418 11.09 12.28 -2.56
CA ILE A 418 9.83 12.23 -1.79
C ILE A 418 8.91 11.12 -2.31
N ALA A 419 8.71 11.02 -3.62
CA ALA A 419 7.84 10.02 -4.24
C ALA A 419 8.32 8.60 -3.92
N VAL A 420 9.63 8.35 -4.02
CA VAL A 420 10.22 7.03 -3.75
C VAL A 420 10.23 6.73 -2.26
N THR A 421 10.85 7.59 -1.43
CA THR A 421 11.08 7.28 -0.02
C THR A 421 9.81 7.28 0.84
N ARG A 422 8.78 8.05 0.47
CA ARG A 422 7.57 8.20 1.29
C ARG A 422 6.34 7.48 0.75
N HIS A 423 6.33 7.10 -0.53
CA HIS A 423 5.13 6.56 -1.19
C HIS A 423 5.33 5.28 -2.01
N ALA A 424 6.56 4.89 -2.33
CA ALA A 424 6.77 3.67 -3.12
C ALA A 424 6.57 2.40 -2.27
N TYR A 425 6.10 1.34 -2.94
CA TYR A 425 6.15 -0.04 -2.45
C TYR A 425 7.43 -0.72 -2.92
N ILE A 426 7.70 -1.95 -2.45
CA ILE A 426 8.91 -2.72 -2.78
C ILE A 426 9.10 -2.95 -4.29
N THR A 427 8.01 -2.91 -5.07
CA THR A 427 8.08 -3.01 -6.54
C THR A 427 8.57 -1.74 -7.22
N GLY A 428 8.79 -0.65 -6.48
CA GLY A 428 9.07 0.70 -6.97
C GLY A 428 7.82 1.50 -7.40
N GLY A 429 6.65 0.84 -7.45
CA GLY A 429 5.38 1.46 -7.83
C GLY A 429 4.83 2.38 -6.73
N VAL A 430 4.12 3.43 -7.14
CA VAL A 430 3.49 4.44 -6.27
C VAL A 430 2.00 4.54 -6.56
N SER A 431 1.26 5.24 -5.70
CA SER A 431 -0.18 5.53 -5.77
C SER A 431 -1.09 4.42 -5.24
N VAL A 432 -2.27 4.87 -4.76
CA VAL A 432 -3.40 4.03 -4.38
C VAL A 432 -4.64 4.66 -4.96
N MET A 433 -5.33 3.92 -5.83
CA MET A 433 -6.48 4.43 -6.57
C MET A 433 -6.10 5.74 -7.30
N GLU A 434 -4.99 5.70 -8.05
CA GLU A 434 -4.41 6.80 -8.85
C GLU A 434 -3.82 7.98 -8.06
N HIS A 435 -3.93 7.99 -6.72
CA HIS A 435 -3.54 9.13 -5.90
C HIS A 435 -2.37 8.82 -4.97
N PHE A 436 -1.51 9.80 -4.73
CA PHE A 436 -0.59 9.76 -3.59
C PHE A 436 -1.42 9.82 -2.30
N ARG A 437 -1.06 8.96 -1.34
CA ARG A 437 -1.68 8.93 0.00
C ARG A 437 -0.75 9.56 1.01
N LYS A 438 -1.16 9.57 2.28
CA LYS A 438 -0.37 10.09 3.39
C LYS A 438 1.05 9.51 3.36
N ASP A 439 2.04 10.36 3.65
CA ASP A 439 3.45 9.95 3.72
C ASP A 439 3.59 8.75 4.67
N ASN A 440 4.36 7.74 4.26
CA ASN A 440 4.74 6.61 5.09
C ASN A 440 3.55 5.80 5.64
N ASN A 441 2.44 5.71 4.90
CA ASN A 441 1.21 5.01 5.31
C ASN A 441 0.85 3.88 4.32
N GLN A 442 1.86 3.14 3.88
CA GLN A 442 1.77 2.11 2.85
C GLN A 442 0.89 0.95 3.30
N ASP A 443 1.05 0.41 4.52
CA ASP A 443 0.25 -0.70 5.05
C ASP A 443 -1.23 -0.30 5.17
N GLY A 444 -1.48 0.87 5.77
CA GLY A 444 -2.80 1.47 5.90
C GLY A 444 -3.45 1.90 4.58
N THR A 445 -2.81 1.66 3.43
CA THR A 445 -3.37 1.94 2.10
C THR A 445 -3.17 0.81 1.09
N ARG A 446 -2.80 -0.41 1.53
CA ARG A 446 -2.77 -1.58 0.62
C ARG A 446 -4.19 -2.03 0.27
N THR A 447 -4.49 -2.11 -1.02
CA THR A 447 -5.79 -2.47 -1.58
C THR A 447 -5.63 -3.35 -2.84
N GLN A 448 -6.73 -3.56 -3.57
CA GLN A 448 -6.73 -4.14 -4.92
C GLN A 448 -6.50 -3.12 -6.04
N THR A 449 -6.20 -1.86 -5.72
CA THR A 449 -6.05 -0.74 -6.66
C THR A 449 -4.78 0.09 -6.40
N ASN A 450 -3.69 -0.53 -5.94
CA ASN A 450 -2.39 0.14 -5.79
C ASN A 450 -1.66 0.24 -7.13
N CYS A 451 -0.60 1.06 -7.14
CA CYS A 451 0.47 1.01 -8.13
C CYS A 451 -0.06 1.06 -9.57
N GLU A 452 -0.73 2.15 -9.95
CA GLU A 452 -1.07 2.42 -11.35
C GLU A 452 0.20 2.33 -12.22
N SER A 453 0.15 1.52 -13.28
CA SER A 453 1.33 1.26 -14.12
C SER A 453 1.84 2.49 -14.89
N CYS A 454 0.98 3.46 -15.22
CA CYS A 454 1.42 4.75 -15.77
C CYS A 454 2.34 5.53 -14.81
N CYS A 455 2.10 5.44 -13.51
CA CYS A 455 2.96 6.10 -12.52
C CYS A 455 4.37 5.51 -12.58
N ALA A 456 4.50 4.18 -12.64
CA ALA A 456 5.78 3.51 -12.80
C ALA A 456 6.47 3.90 -14.12
N HIS A 457 5.73 3.95 -15.23
CA HIS A 457 6.27 4.39 -16.53
C HIS A 457 6.87 5.80 -16.46
N ASN A 458 6.15 6.76 -15.90
CA ASN A 458 6.62 8.15 -15.80
C ASN A 458 7.75 8.32 -14.77
N MET A 459 7.74 7.55 -13.68
CA MET A 459 8.87 7.52 -12.73
C MET A 459 10.13 6.93 -13.37
N LEU A 460 10.01 5.92 -14.25
CA LEU A 460 11.15 5.39 -15.01
C LEU A 460 11.70 6.41 -16.01
N LYS A 461 10.84 7.11 -16.76
CA LYS A 461 11.28 8.25 -17.61
C LYS A 461 12.09 9.26 -16.78
N MET A 462 11.61 9.60 -15.58
CA MET A 462 12.26 10.56 -14.70
C MET A 462 13.60 10.04 -14.18
N ALA A 463 13.65 8.79 -13.72
CA ALA A 463 14.87 8.16 -13.25
C ALA A 463 15.94 8.11 -14.36
N LYS A 464 15.55 7.76 -15.59
CA LYS A 464 16.45 7.74 -16.74
C LYS A 464 17.06 9.11 -17.03
N GLU A 465 16.23 10.16 -17.11
CA GLU A 465 16.71 11.51 -17.39
C GLU A 465 17.55 12.08 -16.23
N LEU A 466 17.16 11.83 -14.97
CA LEU A 466 17.98 12.20 -13.81
C LEU A 466 19.33 11.45 -13.83
N TYR A 467 19.35 10.18 -14.21
CA TYR A 467 20.59 9.43 -14.39
C TYR A 467 21.48 10.03 -15.49
N LYS A 468 20.91 10.44 -16.62
CA LYS A 468 21.63 11.10 -17.72
C LYS A 468 22.27 12.41 -17.26
N VAL A 469 21.58 13.19 -16.46
CA VAL A 469 22.09 14.48 -15.96
C VAL A 469 23.15 14.29 -14.86
N THR A 470 22.92 13.36 -13.93
CA THR A 470 23.69 13.29 -12.68
C THR A 470 24.75 12.18 -12.64
N GLY A 471 24.54 11.08 -13.37
CA GLY A 471 25.30 9.84 -13.22
C GLY A 471 25.16 9.17 -11.85
N ASP A 472 24.16 9.54 -11.05
CA ASP A 472 23.93 8.95 -9.73
C ASP A 472 23.25 7.59 -9.86
N LYS A 473 23.95 6.55 -9.40
CA LYS A 473 23.51 5.16 -9.49
C LYS A 473 22.13 4.92 -8.86
N LYS A 474 21.69 5.72 -7.87
CA LYS A 474 20.40 5.51 -7.21
C LYS A 474 19.22 5.51 -8.19
N TYR A 475 19.34 6.29 -9.26
CA TYR A 475 18.34 6.32 -10.33
C TYR A 475 18.37 5.04 -11.16
N ALA A 476 19.55 4.47 -11.42
CA ALA A 476 19.71 3.18 -12.10
C ALA A 476 19.21 2.01 -11.22
N ASP A 477 19.47 2.03 -9.91
CA ASP A 477 18.96 1.04 -8.95
C ASP A 477 17.41 1.05 -8.92
N TYR A 478 16.82 2.25 -8.83
CA TYR A 478 15.37 2.41 -8.90
C TYR A 478 14.81 1.95 -10.26
N TYR A 479 15.52 2.24 -11.36
CA TYR A 479 15.12 1.83 -12.70
C TYR A 479 15.06 0.31 -12.81
N GLU A 480 16.13 -0.40 -12.41
CA GLU A 480 16.17 -1.87 -12.42
C GLU A 480 15.03 -2.47 -11.58
N THR A 481 14.86 -2.00 -10.35
CA THR A 481 13.82 -2.49 -9.44
C THR A 481 12.42 -2.27 -10.03
N THR A 482 12.15 -1.07 -10.53
CA THR A 482 10.81 -0.70 -10.99
C THR A 482 10.48 -1.31 -12.35
N LEU A 483 11.44 -1.39 -13.27
CA LEU A 483 11.28 -2.07 -14.56
C LEU A 483 10.97 -3.55 -14.33
N ARG A 484 11.85 -4.25 -13.59
CA ARG A 484 11.73 -5.70 -13.40
C ARG A 484 10.47 -6.11 -12.65
N ASN A 485 10.03 -5.31 -11.68
CA ASN A 485 8.95 -5.71 -10.78
C ASN A 485 7.61 -5.03 -11.10
N SER A 486 7.58 -3.71 -11.30
CA SER A 486 6.33 -3.00 -11.60
C SER A 486 5.97 -3.07 -13.08
N ILE A 487 6.87 -2.74 -14.01
CA ILE A 487 6.57 -2.69 -15.45
C ILE A 487 6.44 -4.09 -16.05
N MET A 488 7.45 -4.94 -15.87
CA MET A 488 7.38 -6.33 -16.34
C MET A 488 6.32 -7.15 -15.59
N GLY A 489 5.92 -6.70 -14.39
CA GLY A 489 4.77 -7.25 -13.67
C GLY A 489 3.41 -6.73 -14.15
N ALA A 490 3.36 -5.70 -14.99
CA ALA A 490 2.14 -5.08 -15.51
C ALA A 490 1.82 -5.49 -16.95
N VAL A 491 2.45 -6.53 -17.48
CA VAL A 491 2.14 -7.10 -18.81
C VAL A 491 1.87 -8.58 -18.72
N LYS A 492 0.89 -9.01 -19.50
CA LYS A 492 0.72 -10.41 -19.84
C LYS A 492 1.65 -10.72 -21.02
N SER A 493 2.84 -11.22 -20.71
CA SER A 493 3.94 -11.45 -21.68
C SER A 493 3.53 -12.26 -22.90
N GLU A 494 2.50 -13.10 -22.79
CA GLU A 494 2.01 -13.96 -23.87
C GLU A 494 1.12 -13.23 -24.88
N SER A 495 0.63 -12.02 -24.55
CA SER A 495 -0.35 -11.32 -25.38
C SER A 495 -0.15 -9.81 -25.50
N GLY A 496 0.78 -9.22 -24.73
CA GLY A 496 1.04 -7.78 -24.72
C GLY A 496 0.01 -6.95 -23.96
N ALA A 497 -1.03 -7.58 -23.40
CA ALA A 497 -2.06 -6.84 -22.65
C ALA A 497 -1.48 -6.25 -21.36
N ALA A 498 -1.68 -4.93 -21.18
CA ALA A 498 -1.23 -4.20 -20.01
C ALA A 498 -2.25 -4.24 -18.86
N ALA A 499 -1.75 -4.27 -17.63
CA ALA A 499 -2.53 -4.10 -16.40
C ALA A 499 -2.60 -2.62 -15.99
N TYR A 500 -3.72 -2.23 -15.38
CA TYR A 500 -3.89 -0.90 -14.84
C TYR A 500 -3.34 -0.78 -13.42
N PHE A 501 -3.95 -1.52 -12.47
CA PHE A 501 -3.54 -1.56 -11.07
C PHE A 501 -2.74 -2.82 -10.77
N ILE A 502 -1.77 -2.68 -9.86
CA ILE A 502 -0.97 -3.76 -9.33
C ILE A 502 -1.24 -3.88 -7.81
N PRO A 503 -2.17 -4.76 -7.38
CA PRO A 503 -2.54 -4.92 -5.97
C PRO A 503 -1.35 -5.17 -5.03
N MET A 504 -1.23 -4.38 -3.97
CA MET A 504 -0.20 -4.60 -2.93
C MET A 504 -0.78 -5.29 -1.68
N ALA A 505 -2.10 -5.38 -1.56
CA ALA A 505 -2.74 -6.22 -0.56
C ALA A 505 -2.67 -7.71 -0.96
N THR A 506 -2.35 -8.56 0.01
CA THR A 506 -2.23 -10.00 -0.20
C THR A 506 -3.57 -10.65 -0.54
N GLY A 507 -3.57 -11.63 -1.45
CA GLY A 507 -4.74 -12.41 -1.82
C GLY A 507 -5.52 -11.89 -3.02
N TYR A 508 -4.99 -10.91 -3.74
CA TYR A 508 -5.56 -10.38 -4.99
C TYR A 508 -4.78 -10.86 -6.22
N PHE A 509 -5.25 -10.45 -7.41
CA PHE A 509 -4.67 -10.79 -8.72
C PHE A 509 -4.68 -9.56 -9.64
N LYS A 510 -3.87 -9.57 -10.69
CA LYS A 510 -3.81 -8.47 -11.68
C LYS A 510 -4.98 -8.56 -12.67
N THR A 511 -5.55 -7.42 -13.05
CA THR A 511 -6.51 -7.33 -14.15
C THR A 511 -5.82 -6.71 -15.37
N PHE A 512 -6.03 -7.32 -16.54
CA PHE A 512 -5.40 -6.90 -17.80
C PHE A 512 -6.45 -6.37 -18.78
N GLY A 513 -6.01 -5.49 -19.68
CA GLY A 513 -6.80 -5.04 -20.83
C GLY A 513 -7.13 -6.18 -21.80
N ASN A 514 -7.98 -5.91 -22.78
CA ASN A 514 -8.32 -6.91 -23.80
C ASN A 514 -7.20 -7.03 -24.85
N GLU A 515 -6.86 -8.26 -25.23
CA GLU A 515 -5.81 -8.59 -26.21
C GLU A 515 -6.23 -8.28 -27.67
N ASP A 516 -7.53 -8.08 -27.89
CA ASP A 516 -8.12 -7.60 -29.14
C ASP A 516 -8.35 -6.08 -29.05
N PRO A 517 -7.63 -5.24 -29.82
CA PRO A 517 -7.81 -3.79 -29.80
C PRO A 517 -9.27 -3.36 -29.99
N ALA A 518 -10.07 -4.08 -30.78
CA ALA A 518 -11.47 -3.75 -31.00
C ALA A 518 -12.35 -3.89 -29.74
N LYS A 519 -11.90 -4.66 -28.74
CA LYS A 519 -12.58 -4.89 -27.46
C LYS A 519 -11.83 -4.26 -26.28
N ASN A 520 -10.71 -3.58 -26.55
CA ASN A 520 -9.92 -2.93 -25.52
C ASN A 520 -10.63 -1.65 -25.05
N MET A 521 -10.42 -1.30 -23.78
CA MET A 521 -11.02 -0.11 -23.16
C MET A 521 -10.16 1.14 -23.30
N PHE A 522 -8.92 1.00 -23.80
CA PHE A 522 -7.96 2.08 -24.04
C PHE A 522 -7.76 2.97 -22.82
N TRP A 523 -7.48 2.36 -21.67
CA TRP A 523 -7.11 3.12 -20.49
C TRP A 523 -5.79 3.86 -20.71
N CYS A 524 -5.46 4.86 -19.88
CA CYS A 524 -4.13 5.49 -19.90
C CYS A 524 -3.00 4.43 -19.81
N CYS A 525 -3.17 3.41 -18.95
CA CYS A 525 -2.22 2.31 -18.79
C CYS A 525 -2.13 1.38 -20.01
N THR A 526 -3.15 1.35 -20.88
CA THR A 526 -3.03 0.71 -22.20
C THR A 526 -2.08 1.52 -23.08
N GLY A 527 -2.21 2.85 -23.07
CA GLY A 527 -1.32 3.77 -23.76
C GLY A 527 0.15 3.61 -23.35
N SER A 528 0.47 3.81 -22.06
CA SER A 528 1.84 3.63 -21.57
C SER A 528 2.33 2.17 -21.69
N GLY A 529 1.40 1.21 -21.64
CA GLY A 529 1.68 -0.21 -21.84
C GLY A 529 2.32 -0.48 -23.20
N MET A 530 1.74 0.06 -24.27
CA MET A 530 2.29 -0.03 -25.64
C MET A 530 3.69 0.57 -25.77
N GLU A 531 4.02 1.61 -24.99
CA GLU A 531 5.36 2.21 -25.03
C GLU A 531 6.39 1.45 -24.18
N ASN A 532 5.97 0.75 -23.13
CA ASN A 532 6.92 0.15 -22.19
C ASN A 532 7.75 -0.96 -22.83
N PHE A 533 7.11 -1.80 -23.65
CA PHE A 533 7.73 -3.06 -24.11
C PHE A 533 8.46 -2.91 -25.44
N THR A 534 8.27 -1.79 -26.16
CA THR A 534 9.00 -1.47 -27.39
C THR A 534 10.37 -0.83 -27.15
N LYS A 535 10.70 -0.46 -25.90
CA LYS A 535 11.94 0.23 -25.52
C LYS A 535 12.75 -0.44 -24.40
N LEU A 536 12.59 -1.74 -24.19
CA LEU A 536 13.18 -2.46 -23.03
C LEU A 536 14.73 -2.42 -22.96
N GLY A 537 15.43 -2.11 -24.05
CA GLY A 537 16.89 -1.97 -24.10
C GLY A 537 17.42 -0.58 -23.70
N ASP A 538 16.55 0.42 -23.54
CA ASP A 538 16.93 1.84 -23.57
C ASP A 538 17.75 2.36 -22.38
N SER A 539 17.87 1.55 -21.32
CA SER A 539 18.51 1.90 -20.06
C SER A 539 19.41 0.78 -19.54
N ILE A 540 19.77 -0.19 -20.40
CA ILE A 540 20.74 -1.24 -20.07
C ILE A 540 22.16 -0.66 -20.07
N TYR A 541 22.47 0.15 -21.09
CA TYR A 541 23.78 0.72 -21.32
C TYR A 541 23.71 2.24 -21.45
N PHE A 542 24.75 2.92 -20.95
CA PHE A 542 25.00 4.34 -21.16
C PHE A 542 26.48 4.52 -21.49
N HIS A 543 26.87 5.71 -21.95
CA HIS A 543 28.27 6.03 -22.14
C HIS A 543 28.57 7.47 -21.72
N THR A 544 29.82 7.70 -21.29
CA THR A 544 30.34 9.03 -20.99
C THR A 544 31.84 9.04 -21.24
N ASN A 545 32.33 10.07 -21.91
CA ASN A 545 33.73 10.13 -22.37
C ASN A 545 34.11 8.82 -23.11
N ASP A 546 35.18 8.16 -22.66
CA ASP A 546 35.65 6.87 -23.17
C ASP A 546 35.17 5.67 -22.33
N THR A 547 34.06 5.81 -21.60
CA THR A 547 33.53 4.77 -20.70
C THR A 547 32.18 4.25 -21.19
N LEU A 548 32.08 2.94 -21.39
CA LEU A 548 30.83 2.20 -21.52
C LEU A 548 30.33 1.82 -20.13
N ILE A 549 29.11 2.20 -19.81
CA ILE A 549 28.46 1.94 -18.53
C ILE A 549 27.42 0.84 -18.70
N VAL A 550 27.52 -0.19 -17.87
CA VAL A 550 26.56 -1.29 -17.77
C VAL A 550 25.71 -1.08 -16.52
N ASN A 551 24.46 -0.68 -16.70
CA ASN A 551 23.53 -0.44 -15.61
C ASN A 551 22.60 -1.62 -15.33
N GLN A 552 22.33 -2.50 -16.30
CA GLN A 552 21.43 -3.65 -16.07
C GLN A 552 22.06 -4.96 -16.52
N TYR A 553 21.81 -6.01 -15.74
CA TYR A 553 22.35 -7.34 -15.96
C TYR A 553 21.32 -8.25 -16.64
N VAL A 554 21.04 -7.94 -17.91
CA VAL A 554 20.07 -8.62 -18.79
C VAL A 554 20.79 -9.06 -20.06
N SER A 555 20.58 -10.29 -20.51
CA SER A 555 21.22 -10.78 -21.74
C SER A 555 20.91 -9.86 -22.92
N SER A 556 21.95 -9.26 -23.50
CA SER A 556 21.84 -8.19 -24.50
C SER A 556 23.18 -7.94 -25.18
N LYS A 557 23.17 -7.19 -26.27
CA LYS A 557 24.36 -6.79 -27.02
C LYS A 557 24.28 -5.30 -27.33
N VAL A 558 25.34 -4.57 -27.02
CA VAL A 558 25.49 -3.15 -27.38
C VAL A 558 26.56 -2.97 -28.44
N THR A 559 26.29 -2.12 -29.42
CA THR A 559 27.25 -1.70 -30.46
C THR A 559 27.58 -0.23 -30.27
N TRP A 560 28.84 0.06 -29.90
CA TRP A 560 29.37 1.41 -29.77
C TRP A 560 30.27 1.74 -30.97
N GLU A 561 29.63 2.34 -31.98
CA GLU A 561 30.23 2.61 -33.29
C GLU A 561 31.49 3.49 -33.21
N GLU A 562 31.43 4.55 -32.42
CA GLU A 562 32.52 5.51 -32.23
C GLU A 562 33.78 4.89 -31.61
N LYS A 563 33.62 3.72 -30.96
CA LYS A 563 34.69 2.95 -30.33
C LYS A 563 34.97 1.62 -31.02
N ASN A 564 34.41 1.35 -32.20
CA ASN A 564 34.55 0.06 -32.88
C ASN A 564 34.28 -1.15 -31.94
N LEU A 565 33.39 -0.98 -30.96
CA LEU A 565 33.26 -1.87 -29.81
C LEU A 565 31.88 -2.52 -29.80
N VAL A 566 31.85 -3.84 -29.69
CA VAL A 566 30.65 -4.62 -29.42
C VAL A 566 30.82 -5.31 -28.08
N VAL A 567 29.83 -5.20 -27.20
CA VAL A 567 29.81 -5.93 -25.93
C VAL A 567 28.56 -6.78 -25.87
N THR A 568 28.74 -8.09 -25.80
CA THR A 568 27.63 -9.05 -25.62
C THR A 568 27.63 -9.52 -24.18
N GLN A 569 26.54 -9.24 -23.46
CA GLN A 569 26.29 -9.72 -22.11
C GLN A 569 25.41 -10.97 -22.14
N LYS A 570 25.81 -12.00 -21.39
CA LYS A 570 24.98 -13.13 -20.99
C LYS A 570 24.74 -13.04 -19.48
N SER A 571 23.50 -12.80 -19.09
CA SER A 571 23.06 -12.69 -17.70
C SER A 571 21.61 -13.11 -17.54
N ASP A 572 21.32 -13.87 -16.48
CA ASP A 572 19.97 -14.15 -15.99
C ASP A 572 20.01 -14.18 -14.46
N VAL A 573 19.74 -13.03 -13.85
CA VAL A 573 19.70 -12.83 -12.38
C VAL A 573 18.66 -13.70 -11.67
N THR A 574 17.77 -14.39 -12.39
CA THR A 574 16.85 -15.37 -11.78
C THR A 574 17.46 -16.77 -11.70
N LYS A 575 18.53 -17.05 -12.45
CA LYS A 575 19.21 -18.34 -12.49
C LYS A 575 20.58 -18.32 -11.83
N SER A 576 21.34 -17.23 -11.97
CA SER A 576 22.71 -17.11 -11.49
C SER A 576 23.02 -15.67 -11.03
N ASP A 577 23.95 -15.57 -10.08
CA ASP A 577 24.65 -14.36 -9.66
C ASP A 577 25.82 -13.97 -10.59
N LYS A 578 26.03 -14.72 -11.68
CA LYS A 578 27.09 -14.47 -12.66
C LYS A 578 26.56 -13.82 -13.92
N ALA A 579 27.30 -12.82 -14.39
CA ALA A 579 27.17 -12.28 -15.74
C ALA A 579 28.51 -12.39 -16.48
N THR A 580 28.44 -12.68 -17.78
CA THR A 580 29.61 -12.75 -18.66
C THR A 580 29.45 -11.73 -19.77
N PHE A 581 30.52 -10.99 -20.05
CA PHE A 581 30.62 -10.01 -21.12
C PHE A 581 31.70 -10.46 -22.08
N THR A 582 31.37 -10.57 -23.36
CA THR A 582 32.34 -10.77 -24.43
C THR A 582 32.53 -9.44 -25.15
N VAL A 583 33.78 -9.00 -25.22
CA VAL A 583 34.20 -7.77 -25.87
C VAL A 583 34.74 -8.11 -27.26
N ASN A 584 34.17 -7.47 -28.29
CA ASN A 584 34.53 -7.71 -29.67
C ASN A 584 34.79 -6.41 -30.43
N ALA A 585 35.64 -6.50 -31.43
CA ALA A 585 35.78 -5.44 -32.42
C ALA A 585 34.64 -5.55 -33.44
N LYS A 586 33.94 -4.45 -33.72
CA LYS A 586 32.80 -4.48 -34.66
C LYS A 586 33.22 -4.95 -36.06
N ASP A 587 34.36 -4.45 -36.55
CA ASP A 587 34.87 -4.74 -37.90
C ASP A 587 36.13 -5.64 -37.92
N GLY A 588 36.48 -6.25 -36.78
CA GLY A 588 37.68 -7.08 -36.63
C GLY A 588 39.01 -6.30 -36.53
N LYS A 589 38.99 -4.96 -36.50
CA LYS A 589 40.18 -4.13 -36.28
C LYS A 589 40.40 -3.83 -34.79
N THR A 590 41.40 -3.01 -34.48
CA THR A 590 41.71 -2.60 -33.11
C THR A 590 40.53 -1.88 -32.45
N ILE A 591 40.27 -2.22 -31.19
CA ILE A 591 39.34 -1.51 -30.31
C ILE A 591 40.15 -0.35 -29.68
N PRO A 592 39.79 0.93 -29.90
CA PRO A 592 40.39 2.05 -29.19
C PRO A 592 40.22 1.91 -27.66
N SER A 593 41.14 2.49 -26.90
CA SER A 593 41.06 2.52 -25.44
C SER A 593 39.67 2.94 -24.96
N ALA A 594 39.07 2.11 -24.10
CA ALA A 594 37.76 2.30 -23.52
C ALA A 594 37.70 1.68 -22.13
N ALA A 595 36.90 2.28 -21.25
CA ALA A 595 36.62 1.73 -19.94
C ALA A 595 35.26 1.01 -19.92
N LEU A 596 35.17 -0.07 -19.16
CA LEU A 596 33.91 -0.75 -18.83
C LEU A 596 33.57 -0.45 -17.37
N ALA A 597 32.47 0.26 -17.12
CA ALA A 597 31.95 0.55 -15.80
C ALA A 597 30.75 -0.37 -15.48
N LEU A 598 30.93 -1.28 -14.53
CA LEU A 598 29.90 -2.22 -14.10
C LEU A 598 29.22 -1.70 -12.83
N ARG A 599 27.91 -1.44 -12.86
CA ARG A 599 27.17 -0.94 -11.69
C ARG A 599 27.17 -1.94 -10.54
N VAL A 600 27.65 -1.57 -9.37
CA VAL A 600 27.47 -2.36 -8.14
C VAL A 600 26.03 -2.17 -7.62
N PRO A 601 25.16 -3.19 -7.66
CA PRO A 601 23.75 -3.02 -7.30
C PRO A 601 23.52 -2.90 -5.80
N ASP A 602 22.43 -2.22 -5.42
CA ASP A 602 21.98 -2.09 -4.03
C ASP A 602 21.67 -3.44 -3.35
N TRP A 603 21.28 -4.44 -4.13
CA TRP A 603 20.90 -5.78 -3.67
C TRP A 603 22.07 -6.75 -3.49
N MET A 604 23.29 -6.39 -3.88
CA MET A 604 24.45 -7.28 -3.77
C MET A 604 24.79 -7.56 -2.29
N HIS A 605 25.08 -8.82 -1.98
CA HIS A 605 25.62 -9.24 -0.68
C HIS A 605 27.06 -9.72 -0.83
N GLY A 606 27.87 -9.54 0.21
CA GLY A 606 29.28 -9.97 0.19
C GLY A 606 30.15 -9.15 -0.78
N LYS A 607 31.25 -9.77 -1.23
CA LYS A 607 32.25 -9.12 -2.09
C LYS A 607 31.97 -9.43 -3.57
N ALA A 608 31.97 -8.40 -4.41
CA ALA A 608 32.01 -8.56 -5.86
C ALA A 608 33.30 -9.27 -6.31
N VAL A 609 33.16 -10.24 -7.23
CA VAL A 609 34.31 -10.86 -7.90
C VAL A 609 34.21 -10.55 -9.40
N VAL A 610 35.26 -9.93 -9.95
CA VAL A 610 35.37 -9.64 -11.38
C VAL A 610 36.66 -10.24 -11.90
N THR A 611 36.57 -10.93 -13.03
CA THR A 611 37.71 -11.52 -13.73
C THR A 611 37.73 -11.05 -15.18
N VAL A 612 38.92 -10.86 -15.73
CA VAL A 612 39.15 -10.61 -17.15
C VAL A 612 40.03 -11.73 -17.69
N ASN A 613 39.54 -12.47 -18.68
CA ASN A 613 40.20 -13.66 -19.24
C ASN A 613 40.63 -14.67 -18.17
N GLY A 614 39.77 -14.86 -17.15
CA GLY A 614 39.98 -15.79 -16.03
C GLY A 614 40.90 -15.29 -14.92
N GLN A 615 41.47 -14.08 -15.04
CA GLN A 615 42.31 -13.47 -13.99
C GLN A 615 41.49 -12.50 -13.15
N GLU A 616 41.53 -12.63 -11.82
CA GLU A 616 40.83 -11.71 -10.90
C GLU A 616 41.40 -10.29 -11.01
N GLU A 617 40.53 -9.33 -11.29
CA GLU A 617 40.88 -7.92 -11.32
C GLU A 617 40.79 -7.33 -9.92
N LYS A 618 41.97 -7.10 -9.32
CA LYS A 618 42.08 -6.53 -7.97
C LYS A 618 41.97 -5.00 -7.94
N ALA A 619 42.07 -4.34 -9.10
CA ALA A 619 41.94 -2.90 -9.22
C ALA A 619 40.49 -2.48 -9.53
N ALA A 620 40.07 -1.40 -8.86
CA ALA A 620 38.77 -0.68 -8.91
C ALA A 620 37.66 -1.16 -7.94
N PHE A 621 37.91 -1.09 -6.62
CA PHE A 621 36.82 -1.02 -5.64
C PHE A 621 36.19 0.37 -5.70
N SER A 622 35.15 0.42 -6.52
CA SER A 622 34.07 1.41 -6.60
C SER A 622 34.44 2.89 -6.60
N SER A 623 34.19 3.54 -7.73
CA SER A 623 34.06 5.00 -7.79
C SER A 623 32.58 5.35 -7.93
N GLY A 624 31.95 5.70 -6.80
CA GLY A 624 30.53 6.05 -6.73
C GLY A 624 29.59 4.93 -7.17
N GLY A 625 29.90 3.70 -6.78
CA GLY A 625 29.06 2.51 -7.02
C GLY A 625 29.26 1.81 -8.36
N TYR A 626 30.41 1.97 -9.01
CA TYR A 626 30.78 1.25 -10.24
C TYR A 626 32.17 0.62 -10.16
N ILE A 627 32.31 -0.63 -10.60
CA ILE A 627 33.62 -1.27 -10.84
C ILE A 627 34.11 -0.83 -12.22
N LEU A 628 35.25 -0.14 -12.26
CA LEU A 628 35.77 0.50 -13.46
C LEU A 628 36.98 -0.25 -14.02
N LEU A 629 36.80 -0.88 -15.19
CA LEU A 629 37.83 -1.63 -15.90
C LEU A 629 38.41 -0.79 -17.04
N LYS A 630 39.54 -0.12 -16.82
CA LYS A 630 40.27 0.64 -17.85
C LYS A 630 41.32 -0.25 -18.50
N ARG A 631 41.14 -0.61 -19.78
CA ARG A 631 42.03 -1.54 -20.49
C ARG A 631 42.11 -1.23 -21.98
N GLU A 632 43.19 -1.71 -22.59
CA GLU A 632 43.27 -1.93 -24.04
C GLU A 632 42.61 -3.28 -24.34
N TRP A 633 41.36 -3.24 -24.81
CA TRP A 633 40.57 -4.44 -25.07
C TRP A 633 41.00 -5.14 -26.37
N LYS A 634 41.02 -6.47 -26.34
CA LYS A 634 41.23 -7.31 -27.52
C LYS A 634 39.92 -7.96 -27.94
N ASP A 635 39.80 -8.21 -29.23
CA ASP A 635 38.68 -9.00 -29.75
C ASP A 635 38.65 -10.39 -29.08
N GLY A 636 37.49 -10.74 -28.52
CA GLY A 636 37.28 -11.97 -27.78
C GLY A 636 37.62 -11.90 -26.29
N ASP A 637 38.03 -10.75 -25.74
CA ASP A 637 38.22 -10.60 -24.30
C ASP A 637 36.92 -10.90 -23.54
N VAL A 638 37.04 -11.62 -22.42
CA VAL A 638 35.89 -12.03 -21.60
C VAL A 638 36.00 -11.43 -20.21
N VAL A 639 35.00 -10.65 -19.82
CA VAL A 639 34.80 -10.21 -18.43
C VAL A 639 33.76 -11.11 -17.78
N THR A 640 34.05 -11.68 -16.62
CA THR A 640 33.05 -12.36 -15.80
C THR A 640 32.91 -11.65 -14.47
N MET A 641 31.67 -11.43 -14.08
CA MET A 641 31.27 -10.76 -12.85
C MET A 641 30.38 -11.69 -12.03
N GLU A 642 30.64 -11.76 -10.73
CA GLU A 642 29.86 -12.54 -9.76
C GLU A 642 29.47 -11.63 -8.60
N TYR A 643 28.17 -11.37 -8.48
CA TYR A 643 27.56 -10.50 -7.47
C TYR A 643 26.64 -11.34 -6.59
N PRO A 644 27.10 -11.77 -5.41
CA PRO A 644 26.35 -12.72 -4.59
C PRO A 644 24.98 -12.17 -4.20
N MET A 645 23.96 -13.03 -4.33
CA MET A 645 22.55 -12.71 -4.01
C MET A 645 22.10 -13.46 -2.75
N SER A 646 21.44 -12.75 -1.85
CA SER A 646 20.70 -13.33 -0.72
C SER A 646 19.26 -12.83 -0.70
N VAL A 647 18.46 -13.37 0.23
CA VAL A 647 17.10 -12.89 0.50
C VAL A 647 17.20 -11.62 1.36
N ASP A 648 16.58 -10.54 0.89
CA ASP A 648 16.33 -9.34 1.67
C ASP A 648 14.86 -9.30 2.12
N ALA A 649 14.62 -8.76 3.32
CA ALA A 649 13.30 -8.45 3.82
C ALA A 649 13.09 -6.93 3.94
N PHE A 650 11.94 -6.45 3.48
CA PHE A 650 11.57 -5.04 3.50
C PHE A 650 10.29 -4.84 4.30
N GLY A 651 10.38 -4.03 5.36
CA GLY A 651 9.25 -3.63 6.18
C GLY A 651 8.41 -2.51 5.55
N LEU A 652 7.24 -2.24 6.13
CA LEU A 652 6.45 -1.04 5.83
C LEU A 652 6.62 0.00 6.95
N PRO A 653 6.71 1.30 6.62
CA PRO A 653 7.07 2.33 7.61
C PRO A 653 5.98 2.58 8.67
N ASP A 654 4.74 2.20 8.39
CA ASP A 654 3.60 2.28 9.30
C ASP A 654 3.31 0.98 10.06
N ASN A 655 4.00 -0.13 9.75
CA ASN A 655 3.78 -1.40 10.43
C ASN A 655 5.05 -2.28 10.47
N ASN A 656 5.62 -2.43 11.67
CA ASN A 656 6.85 -3.19 11.92
C ASN A 656 6.67 -4.72 11.95
N THR A 657 5.45 -5.22 11.73
CA THR A 657 5.15 -6.65 11.64
C THR A 657 4.97 -7.14 10.20
N VAL A 658 4.99 -6.23 9.22
CA VAL A 658 4.70 -6.53 7.82
C VAL A 658 5.97 -6.51 7.00
N PHE A 659 6.25 -7.62 6.31
CA PHE A 659 7.45 -7.77 5.49
C PHE A 659 7.14 -8.32 4.10
N ALA A 660 7.90 -7.85 3.11
CA ALA A 660 8.00 -8.43 1.78
C ALA A 660 9.44 -8.86 1.50
N PHE A 661 9.63 -9.74 0.52
CA PHE A 661 10.93 -10.36 0.26
C PHE A 661 11.43 -10.07 -1.15
N ARG A 662 12.75 -9.93 -1.30
CA ARG A 662 13.44 -9.76 -2.57
C ARG A 662 14.63 -10.73 -2.62
N TYR A 663 14.95 -11.27 -3.80
CA TYR A 663 16.18 -12.01 -4.06
C TYR A 663 16.90 -11.39 -5.26
N GLY A 664 18.08 -10.82 -5.03
CA GLY A 664 18.73 -9.93 -6.00
C GLY A 664 17.80 -8.74 -6.35
N PRO A 665 17.58 -8.41 -7.63
CA PRO A 665 16.64 -7.35 -8.03
C PRO A 665 15.17 -7.81 -8.09
N THR A 666 14.88 -9.08 -7.78
CA THR A 666 13.58 -9.70 -8.04
C THR A 666 12.72 -9.74 -6.77
N VAL A 667 11.59 -9.03 -6.78
CA VAL A 667 10.57 -9.13 -5.72
C VAL A 667 9.93 -10.51 -5.78
N LEU A 668 9.80 -11.14 -4.62
CA LEU A 668 9.17 -12.43 -4.46
C LEU A 668 7.73 -12.27 -3.97
N ALA A 669 6.85 -13.13 -4.46
CA ALA A 669 5.47 -13.21 -4.01
C ALA A 669 5.02 -14.65 -3.84
N ALA A 670 4.26 -14.91 -2.78
CA ALA A 670 3.71 -16.22 -2.49
C ALA A 670 2.52 -16.54 -3.40
N ARG A 671 2.46 -17.77 -3.92
CA ARG A 671 1.36 -18.26 -4.77
C ARG A 671 0.12 -18.56 -3.93
N LEU A 672 -1.04 -18.04 -4.35
CA LEU A 672 -2.32 -18.22 -3.64
C LEU A 672 -3.43 -18.84 -4.52
N GLY A 673 -3.07 -19.34 -5.70
CA GLY A 673 -3.98 -20.09 -6.59
C GLY A 673 -4.97 -19.22 -7.35
N LYS A 674 -5.97 -19.84 -7.99
CA LYS A 674 -6.84 -19.19 -8.99
C LYS A 674 -8.29 -18.96 -8.56
N GLU A 675 -8.60 -19.20 -7.29
CA GLU A 675 -9.99 -19.17 -6.81
C GLU A 675 -10.65 -17.82 -7.08
N LYS A 676 -11.87 -17.76 -7.62
CA LYS A 676 -12.64 -16.52 -7.85
C LYS A 676 -11.96 -15.43 -8.71
N MET A 677 -10.98 -15.76 -9.54
CA MET A 677 -10.34 -14.76 -10.42
C MET A 677 -11.28 -14.19 -11.50
N THR A 678 -12.39 -14.85 -11.80
CA THR A 678 -13.39 -14.34 -12.76
C THR A 678 -14.34 -13.30 -12.17
N SER A 679 -14.19 -12.96 -10.88
CA SER A 679 -15.06 -12.03 -10.18
C SER A 679 -14.36 -10.68 -9.99
N THR A 680 -14.81 -9.67 -10.73
CA THR A 680 -14.30 -8.29 -10.65
C THR A 680 -15.39 -7.32 -10.17
N THR A 681 -14.96 -6.16 -9.71
CA THR A 681 -15.80 -5.02 -9.34
C THR A 681 -15.39 -3.80 -10.15
N TRP A 682 -16.33 -2.89 -10.37
CA TRP A 682 -16.05 -1.59 -10.98
C TRP A 682 -15.12 -0.77 -10.07
N ALA A 683 -14.11 -0.15 -10.69
CA ALA A 683 -13.06 0.60 -10.01
C ALA A 683 -12.95 2.06 -10.50
N GLY A 684 -14.02 2.61 -11.10
CA GLY A 684 -14.02 3.94 -11.74
C GLY A 684 -13.72 3.89 -13.24
N ALA A 685 -14.21 4.86 -14.01
CA ALA A 685 -13.82 5.09 -15.41
C ALA A 685 -13.67 3.82 -16.30
N ASN A 686 -14.62 2.87 -16.26
CA ASN A 686 -14.54 1.58 -16.99
C ASN A 686 -13.33 0.69 -16.62
N LEU A 687 -12.74 0.89 -15.44
CA LEU A 687 -11.72 0.05 -14.83
C LEU A 687 -12.37 -1.05 -14.00
N THR A 688 -11.66 -2.17 -13.88
CA THR A 688 -12.06 -3.27 -13.02
C THR A 688 -10.93 -3.68 -12.08
N ALA A 689 -11.32 -4.09 -10.89
CA ALA A 689 -10.43 -4.64 -9.89
C ALA A 689 -10.97 -5.97 -9.35
N PRO A 690 -10.14 -6.82 -8.73
CA PRO A 690 -10.60 -8.02 -8.04
C PRO A 690 -11.73 -7.76 -7.03
N LEU A 691 -12.84 -8.53 -7.13
CA LEU A 691 -13.98 -8.41 -6.19
C LEU A 691 -13.76 -9.18 -4.87
N TYR A 692 -12.93 -10.22 -4.90
CA TYR A 692 -12.66 -11.05 -3.73
C TYR A 692 -11.18 -10.99 -3.37
N LYS A 693 -10.92 -10.85 -2.07
CA LYS A 693 -9.64 -11.17 -1.44
C LYS A 693 -9.68 -12.63 -0.99
N VAL A 694 -8.65 -13.40 -1.31
CA VAL A 694 -8.59 -14.84 -0.98
C VAL A 694 -7.18 -15.20 -0.49
N VAL A 695 -7.08 -15.78 0.70
CA VAL A 695 -5.82 -16.21 1.31
C VAL A 695 -6.01 -17.58 1.96
N GLY A 696 -5.45 -18.62 1.32
CA GLY A 696 -5.67 -20.00 1.74
C GLY A 696 -7.15 -20.38 1.60
N ASP A 697 -7.77 -20.84 2.67
CA ASP A 697 -9.20 -21.18 2.72
C ASP A 697 -10.13 -20.00 3.08
N GLN A 698 -9.56 -18.83 3.40
CA GLN A 698 -10.30 -17.64 3.76
C GLN A 698 -10.55 -16.75 2.55
N ASN A 699 -11.74 -16.16 2.48
CA ASN A 699 -12.05 -15.15 1.47
C ASN A 699 -13.05 -14.12 1.96
N GLN A 700 -12.94 -12.91 1.42
CA GLN A 700 -13.83 -11.79 1.71
C GLN A 700 -14.23 -11.10 0.40
N LYS A 701 -15.52 -10.78 0.27
CA LYS A 701 -16.02 -9.95 -0.82
C LYS A 701 -15.77 -8.49 -0.47
N ILE A 702 -15.08 -7.75 -1.35
CA ILE A 702 -14.71 -6.36 -1.13
C ILE A 702 -15.15 -5.56 -2.35
N THR A 703 -16.07 -4.61 -2.13
CA THR A 703 -16.45 -3.61 -3.12
C THR A 703 -15.69 -2.33 -2.84
N ILE A 704 -15.29 -1.64 -3.91
CA ILE A 704 -14.65 -0.34 -3.84
C ILE A 704 -15.51 0.69 -4.57
N LYS A 705 -15.40 1.94 -4.15
CA LYS A 705 -15.96 3.08 -4.85
C LYS A 705 -14.79 3.95 -5.30
N TYR A 706 -14.86 4.45 -6.53
CA TYR A 706 -13.84 5.35 -7.06
C TYR A 706 -13.70 6.58 -6.13
N GLY A 707 -12.46 6.93 -5.77
CA GLY A 707 -12.10 7.97 -4.81
C GLY A 707 -11.96 7.46 -3.37
N GLU A 708 -12.56 6.31 -3.04
CA GLU A 708 -12.61 5.75 -1.68
C GLU A 708 -11.69 4.54 -1.56
N SER A 709 -10.43 4.77 -1.18
CA SER A 709 -9.52 3.68 -0.82
C SER A 709 -9.52 3.45 0.69
N LYS A 710 -10.11 2.35 1.14
CA LYS A 710 -9.90 1.82 2.50
C LYS A 710 -8.89 0.68 2.43
N ALA A 711 -7.96 0.61 3.38
CA ALA A 711 -7.03 -0.51 3.50
C ALA A 711 -7.80 -1.83 3.48
N ALA A 712 -7.26 -2.84 2.80
CA ALA A 712 -7.82 -4.17 2.88
C ALA A 712 -7.63 -4.70 4.31
N THR A 713 -8.72 -5.07 4.97
CA THR A 713 -8.65 -5.75 6.27
C THR A 713 -7.88 -7.07 6.10
N PRO A 714 -6.83 -7.32 6.91
CA PRO A 714 -6.13 -8.58 6.87
C PRO A 714 -7.07 -9.75 7.24
N LEU A 715 -7.01 -10.81 6.44
CA LEU A 715 -7.55 -12.11 6.78
C LEU A 715 -6.62 -12.80 7.77
N GLY A 716 -7.15 -13.67 8.62
CA GLY A 716 -6.37 -14.34 9.67
C GLY A 716 -5.17 -15.13 9.11
N ASN A 717 -5.31 -15.72 7.93
CA ASN A 717 -4.22 -16.48 7.28
C ASN A 717 -3.10 -15.59 6.70
N GLU A 718 -3.22 -14.26 6.74
CA GLU A 718 -2.14 -13.34 6.34
C GLU A 718 -1.12 -13.11 7.47
N THR A 719 -1.48 -13.46 8.71
CA THR A 719 -0.58 -13.41 9.87
C THR A 719 0.07 -14.76 10.08
N LEU A 720 1.39 -14.78 9.90
CA LEU A 720 2.23 -15.95 9.99
C LEU A 720 2.88 -15.99 11.37
N THR A 721 2.54 -17.02 12.15
CA THR A 721 3.08 -17.20 13.49
C THR A 721 4.39 -17.96 13.43
N ILE A 722 5.46 -17.31 13.86
CA ILE A 722 6.81 -17.87 14.00
C ILE A 722 6.77 -19.02 15.00
N GLN A 723 7.34 -20.16 14.60
CA GLN A 723 7.27 -21.39 15.37
C GLN A 723 8.44 -21.55 16.35
N GLU A 724 9.50 -20.78 16.19
CA GLU A 724 10.69 -20.80 17.04
C GLU A 724 10.57 -19.78 18.17
N ASP A 725 11.34 -20.00 19.24
CA ASP A 725 11.36 -19.11 20.40
C ASP A 725 12.29 -17.91 20.14
N MET A 726 11.83 -16.99 19.30
CA MET A 726 12.54 -15.78 18.92
C MET A 726 11.57 -14.65 18.57
N SER A 727 12.07 -13.41 18.58
CA SER A 727 11.31 -12.24 18.17
C SER A 727 11.08 -12.20 16.64
N THR A 728 10.06 -11.44 16.20
CA THR A 728 9.84 -11.17 14.77
C THR A 728 11.08 -10.64 14.07
N ILE A 729 11.82 -9.74 14.73
CA ILE A 729 12.99 -9.12 14.11
C ILE A 729 14.17 -10.09 14.04
N GLU A 730 14.39 -10.93 15.06
CA GLU A 730 15.41 -11.98 14.97
C GLU A 730 15.10 -12.96 13.83
N PHE A 731 13.83 -13.35 13.65
CA PHE A 731 13.41 -14.19 12.53
C PHE A 731 13.66 -13.52 11.16
N ILE A 732 13.36 -12.23 11.05
CA ILE A 732 13.53 -11.47 9.81
C ILE A 732 15.00 -11.14 9.51
N ASP A 733 15.81 -10.83 10.53
CA ASP A 733 17.27 -10.64 10.40
C ASP A 733 17.97 -11.92 9.91
N HIS A 734 17.34 -13.08 10.12
CA HIS A 734 17.78 -14.41 9.66
C HIS A 734 16.87 -15.02 8.60
N ILE A 735 16.16 -14.20 7.82
CA ILE A 735 15.16 -14.68 6.86
C ILE A 735 15.73 -15.62 5.80
N ASP A 736 17.01 -15.51 5.46
CA ASP A 736 17.73 -16.38 4.52
C ASP A 736 17.76 -17.85 4.99
N ASN A 737 17.70 -18.10 6.30
CA ASN A 737 17.57 -19.45 6.87
C ASN A 737 16.15 -20.03 6.72
N TYR A 738 15.13 -19.18 6.60
CA TYR A 738 13.71 -19.57 6.63
C TYR A 738 13.02 -19.49 5.28
N LEU A 739 13.42 -18.55 4.41
CA LEU A 739 12.98 -18.46 3.02
C LEU A 739 13.97 -19.21 2.14
N VAL A 740 13.86 -20.54 2.14
CA VAL A 740 14.87 -21.44 1.57
C VAL A 740 14.63 -21.64 0.07
N LYS A 741 15.67 -21.45 -0.75
CA LYS A 741 15.61 -21.67 -2.20
C LYS A 741 15.26 -23.13 -2.51
N ASP A 742 14.28 -23.34 -3.38
CA ASP A 742 13.91 -24.66 -3.87
C ASP A 742 14.81 -25.04 -5.04
N THR A 743 15.86 -25.82 -4.76
CA THR A 743 16.83 -26.28 -5.76
C THR A 743 16.29 -27.38 -6.68
N THR A 744 15.09 -27.90 -6.42
CA THR A 744 14.44 -28.90 -7.27
C THR A 744 13.49 -28.26 -8.29
N SER A 745 13.12 -27.00 -8.09
CA SER A 745 12.32 -26.23 -9.03
C SER A 745 13.16 -25.88 -10.27
N GLY A 746 12.60 -26.11 -11.47
CA GLY A 746 13.20 -25.65 -12.73
C GLY A 746 13.16 -24.12 -12.91
N THR A 747 12.64 -23.37 -11.93
CA THR A 747 12.53 -21.91 -11.91
C THR A 747 12.89 -21.36 -10.54
N LEU A 748 13.24 -20.07 -10.45
CA LEU A 748 13.49 -19.43 -9.15
C LEU A 748 12.26 -19.54 -8.24
N ALA A 749 12.38 -20.28 -7.16
CA ALA A 749 11.34 -20.48 -6.17
C ALA A 749 11.97 -20.65 -4.78
N PHE A 750 11.21 -20.26 -3.76
CA PHE A 750 11.59 -20.37 -2.37
C PHE A 750 10.42 -20.92 -1.57
N LYS A 751 10.72 -21.62 -0.48
CA LYS A 751 9.72 -22.08 0.49
C LYS A 751 9.96 -21.40 1.83
N LEU A 752 8.93 -20.74 2.36
CA LEU A 752 8.96 -20.21 3.71
C LEU A 752 8.73 -21.34 4.72
N LYS A 753 9.66 -21.49 5.67
CA LYS A 753 9.63 -22.46 6.77
C LYS A 753 9.62 -21.75 8.12
N GLY A 754 9.44 -22.52 9.19
CA GLY A 754 9.56 -21.99 10.57
C GLY A 754 8.36 -21.15 11.00
N THR A 755 7.23 -21.22 10.27
CA THR A 755 5.99 -20.50 10.58
C THR A 755 4.79 -21.45 10.53
N ASN A 756 3.63 -21.01 11.02
CA ASN A 756 2.37 -21.77 10.88
C ASN A 756 1.93 -21.94 9.40
N ALA A 757 2.57 -21.25 8.45
CA ALA A 757 2.30 -21.40 7.01
C ALA A 757 2.44 -22.86 6.54
N ASP A 758 3.38 -23.61 7.11
CA ASP A 758 3.64 -25.03 6.79
C ASP A 758 2.42 -25.93 7.02
N THR A 759 1.51 -25.53 7.90
CA THR A 759 0.29 -26.28 8.22
C THR A 759 -0.99 -25.57 7.74
N THR A 760 -0.94 -24.25 7.58
CA THR A 760 -2.08 -23.43 7.13
C THR A 760 -2.30 -23.55 5.62
N PHE A 761 -1.22 -23.63 4.85
CA PHE A 761 -1.27 -23.75 3.39
C PHE A 761 -0.86 -25.17 2.98
N ASN A 762 -1.60 -25.76 2.04
CA ASN A 762 -1.29 -27.10 1.54
C ASN A 762 0.09 -27.11 0.85
N GLY A 763 1.09 -27.69 1.51
CA GLY A 763 2.48 -27.70 1.04
C GLY A 763 3.34 -26.52 1.53
N GLY A 764 2.80 -25.63 2.36
CA GLY A 764 3.44 -24.37 2.78
C GLY A 764 3.30 -23.25 1.75
N LEU A 765 3.92 -22.10 2.03
CA LEU A 765 3.97 -20.98 1.08
C LEU A 765 5.20 -21.10 0.17
N GLN A 766 4.95 -21.13 -1.14
CA GLN A 766 5.98 -21.05 -2.17
C GLN A 766 6.04 -19.62 -2.72
N PHE A 767 7.18 -18.97 -2.58
CA PHE A 767 7.50 -17.65 -3.10
C PHE A 767 8.22 -17.77 -4.45
N VAL A 768 7.78 -17.00 -5.44
CA VAL A 768 8.32 -16.97 -6.80
C VAL A 768 8.45 -15.52 -7.30
N PRO A 769 9.18 -15.25 -8.40
CA PRO A 769 9.24 -13.92 -9.00
C PRO A 769 7.86 -13.32 -9.25
N PHE A 770 7.58 -12.18 -8.62
CA PHE A 770 6.30 -11.50 -8.67
C PHE A 770 5.87 -11.14 -10.11
N ASN A 771 6.83 -10.72 -10.93
CA ASN A 771 6.61 -10.33 -12.31
C ASN A 771 6.14 -11.49 -13.23
N LYS A 772 6.27 -12.75 -12.78
CA LYS A 772 5.75 -13.92 -13.50
C LYS A 772 4.33 -14.34 -13.09
N LEU A 773 3.75 -13.70 -12.08
CA LEU A 773 2.40 -14.03 -11.57
C LEU A 773 1.32 -13.22 -12.28
N ASN A 774 0.89 -13.70 -13.46
CA ASN A 774 -0.15 -13.05 -14.27
C ASN A 774 -1.52 -13.74 -14.15
N ASP A 775 -1.54 -15.08 -13.99
CA ASP A 775 -2.77 -15.88 -14.02
C ASP A 775 -3.10 -16.56 -12.67
N GLU A 776 -2.66 -15.98 -11.57
CA GLU A 776 -2.96 -16.46 -10.22
C GLU A 776 -2.96 -15.32 -9.19
N ARG A 777 -3.51 -15.60 -8.01
CA ARG A 777 -3.44 -14.72 -6.84
C ARG A 777 -2.09 -14.80 -6.18
N TYR A 778 -1.71 -13.71 -5.53
CA TYR A 778 -0.41 -13.61 -4.89
C TYR A 778 -0.45 -12.84 -3.57
N GLY A 779 0.61 -13.02 -2.77
CA GLY A 779 0.89 -12.22 -1.58
C GLY A 779 2.35 -11.77 -1.55
N ILE A 780 2.58 -10.45 -1.64
CA ILE A 780 3.92 -9.85 -1.52
C ILE A 780 4.25 -9.58 -0.05
N TYR A 781 3.34 -8.91 0.66
CA TYR A 781 3.52 -8.47 2.03
C TYR A 781 2.73 -9.36 3.01
N TRP A 782 3.43 -9.87 4.03
CA TRP A 782 2.88 -10.79 5.03
C TRP A 782 3.07 -10.23 6.43
N TYR A 783 2.10 -10.47 7.32
CA TYR A 783 2.20 -10.10 8.73
C TYR A 783 2.92 -11.24 9.47
N PHE A 784 3.78 -10.90 10.42
CA PHE A 784 4.50 -11.87 11.25
C PHE A 784 4.21 -11.61 12.72
N ASP A 785 3.86 -12.67 13.45
CA ASP A 785 3.73 -12.65 14.90
C ASP A 785 4.47 -13.82 15.56
N THR A 786 4.64 -13.75 16.88
CA THR A 786 5.32 -14.77 17.68
C THR A 786 4.32 -15.60 18.48
N LYS A 787 4.66 -16.86 18.77
CA LYS A 787 3.92 -17.74 19.69
C LYS A 787 3.73 -17.14 21.08
N TYR A 788 4.71 -16.37 21.51
CA TYR A 788 4.77 -15.72 22.81
C TYR A 788 4.60 -14.21 22.60
N THR A 789 3.41 -13.80 22.18
CA THR A 789 3.13 -12.37 22.07
C THR A 789 2.77 -11.83 23.45
N GLU A 790 3.72 -11.14 24.08
CA GLU A 790 3.32 -9.94 24.78
C GLU A 790 2.91 -8.91 23.73
N SER A 791 1.60 -8.74 23.52
CA SER A 791 1.09 -7.77 22.53
C SER A 791 1.62 -6.36 22.79
N ASP A 792 1.95 -5.63 21.71
CA ASP A 792 2.26 -4.21 21.76
C ASP A 792 0.98 -3.44 22.13
N GLU A 793 0.84 -3.09 23.40
CA GLU A 793 -0.31 -2.38 23.97
C GLU A 793 -0.62 -1.10 23.21
N LYS A 794 0.41 -0.44 22.66
CA LYS A 794 0.26 0.79 21.87
C LYS A 794 -0.46 0.53 20.55
N GLN A 795 -0.14 -0.57 19.87
CA GLN A 795 -0.83 -0.96 18.64
C GLN A 795 -2.28 -1.35 18.92
N ILE A 796 -2.54 -2.09 19.99
CA ILE A 796 -3.91 -2.46 20.40
C ILE A 796 -4.73 -1.20 20.67
N LEU A 797 -4.20 -0.29 21.51
CA LEU A 797 -4.90 0.94 21.87
C LEU A 797 -5.19 1.79 20.63
N THR A 798 -4.19 2.01 19.77
CA THR A 798 -4.34 2.80 18.54
C THR A 798 -5.38 2.17 17.60
N ALA A 799 -5.36 0.85 17.42
CA ALA A 799 -6.33 0.15 16.59
C ALA A 799 -7.76 0.26 17.14
N LYS A 800 -7.91 0.15 18.47
CA LYS A 800 -9.19 0.31 19.16
C LYS A 800 -9.72 1.73 19.07
N GLU A 801 -8.86 2.73 19.24
CA GLU A 801 -9.21 4.16 19.15
C GLU A 801 -9.61 4.59 17.74
N ASN A 802 -8.89 4.14 16.71
CA ASN A 802 -9.25 4.40 15.32
C ASN A 802 -10.55 3.67 14.96
N GLY A 803 -10.68 2.40 15.37
CA GLY A 803 -11.85 1.58 15.11
C GLY A 803 -13.14 2.18 15.70
N ARG A 804 -13.10 2.68 16.94
CA ARG A 804 -14.26 3.34 17.55
C ARG A 804 -14.62 4.66 16.85
N LEU A 805 -13.63 5.46 16.43
CA LEU A 805 -13.88 6.71 15.72
C LEU A 805 -14.54 6.45 14.36
N ASP A 806 -14.01 5.50 13.59
CA ASP A 806 -14.60 5.11 12.31
C ASP A 806 -16.03 4.56 12.48
N ALA A 807 -16.29 3.83 13.57
CA ALA A 807 -17.62 3.30 13.89
C ALA A 807 -18.60 4.37 14.41
N SER A 808 -18.09 5.51 14.91
CA SER A 808 -18.93 6.60 15.40
C SER A 808 -19.31 7.62 14.33
N ILE A 809 -18.56 7.71 13.23
CA ILE A 809 -18.88 8.64 12.12
C ILE A 809 -20.18 8.23 11.43
N LEU A 810 -21.15 9.14 11.44
CA LEU A 810 -22.42 9.03 10.74
C LEU A 810 -22.37 9.69 9.37
N ASP A 811 -21.65 10.82 9.29
CA ASP A 811 -21.54 11.64 8.09
C ASP A 811 -20.25 12.45 8.07
N SER A 812 -19.88 12.96 6.90
CA SER A 812 -18.72 13.84 6.77
C SER A 812 -18.82 14.74 5.56
N THR A 813 -18.37 15.98 5.71
CA THR A 813 -18.12 16.90 4.60
C THR A 813 -16.73 17.52 4.72
N GLN A 814 -16.32 18.26 3.70
CA GLN A 814 -15.02 18.91 3.63
C GLN A 814 -15.17 20.41 3.35
N PRO A 815 -15.16 21.25 4.40
CA PRO A 815 -15.23 22.70 4.27
C PRO A 815 -14.20 23.28 3.28
N GLY A 816 -14.66 24.12 2.36
CA GLY A 816 -13.88 24.77 1.31
C GLY A 816 -13.69 23.94 0.03
N TYR A 817 -14.24 22.73 -0.04
CA TYR A 817 -14.13 21.83 -1.18
C TYR A 817 -15.49 21.64 -1.85
N GLY A 818 -15.84 22.57 -2.74
CA GLY A 818 -17.21 22.80 -3.23
C GLY A 818 -18.01 21.55 -3.64
N GLN A 819 -17.38 20.54 -4.24
CA GLN A 819 -18.07 19.29 -4.62
C GLN A 819 -18.68 18.53 -3.42
N TYR A 820 -18.02 18.52 -2.26
CA TYR A 820 -18.49 17.81 -1.06
C TYR A 820 -19.44 18.65 -0.20
N GLU A 821 -19.50 19.95 -0.47
CA GLU A 821 -20.32 20.90 0.27
C GLU A 821 -21.68 21.08 -0.40
N THR A 822 -21.71 21.10 -1.74
CA THR A 822 -22.94 21.26 -2.54
C THR A 822 -23.55 19.91 -2.96
N ASP A 823 -23.14 18.81 -2.34
CA ASP A 823 -23.72 17.51 -2.67
C ASP A 823 -25.19 17.42 -2.28
N VAL A 824 -25.84 16.35 -2.74
CA VAL A 824 -27.28 16.16 -2.63
C VAL A 824 -27.78 16.03 -1.18
N ILE A 825 -26.89 15.75 -0.22
CA ILE A 825 -27.18 15.68 1.22
C ILE A 825 -26.83 17.02 1.88
N HIS A 826 -25.55 17.43 1.80
CA HIS A 826 -24.99 18.54 2.57
C HIS A 826 -25.55 19.90 2.14
N GLN A 827 -25.90 20.07 0.86
CA GLN A 827 -26.65 21.21 0.31
C GLN A 827 -26.23 22.56 0.90
N LEU A 828 -24.94 22.92 0.77
CA LEU A 828 -24.37 24.16 1.30
C LEU A 828 -25.28 25.36 1.04
N GLN A 829 -25.64 26.05 2.13
CA GLN A 829 -26.28 27.36 2.09
C GLN A 829 -25.35 28.38 2.73
N GLU A 830 -25.04 29.46 2.03
CA GLU A 830 -24.08 30.44 2.53
C GLU A 830 -24.52 31.88 2.25
N LYS A 831 -24.03 32.78 3.10
CA LYS A 831 -24.06 34.23 2.92
C LYS A 831 -22.69 34.75 3.34
N ASP A 832 -21.99 35.46 2.47
CA ASP A 832 -20.70 36.08 2.76
C ASP A 832 -19.70 35.12 3.41
N SER A 833 -19.51 33.92 2.85
CA SER A 833 -18.52 32.95 3.32
C SER A 833 -17.42 32.74 2.28
N VAL A 834 -16.24 32.27 2.73
CA VAL A 834 -15.05 32.14 1.89
C VAL A 834 -14.49 30.73 2.00
N ALA A 835 -14.48 30.03 0.87
CA ALA A 835 -13.71 28.80 0.68
C ALA A 835 -12.24 29.12 0.41
N GLY A 836 -11.33 28.30 0.92
CA GLY A 836 -9.89 28.49 0.76
C GLY A 836 -9.09 27.24 1.08
N THR A 837 -7.79 27.43 1.28
CA THR A 837 -6.88 26.37 1.73
C THR A 837 -5.90 26.92 2.76
N ILE A 838 -5.36 26.05 3.60
CA ILE A 838 -4.32 26.36 4.58
C ILE A 838 -3.20 25.31 4.49
N THR A 839 -1.96 25.78 4.56
CA THR A 839 -0.76 24.92 4.52
C THR A 839 -0.84 23.85 5.59
N ASP A 840 -0.63 22.58 5.24
CA ASP A 840 -0.70 21.40 6.12
C ASP A 840 -2.07 21.08 6.76
N GLY A 841 -3.11 21.89 6.54
CA GLY A 841 -4.48 21.65 7.04
C GLY A 841 -5.52 21.36 5.95
N GLY A 842 -5.20 21.61 4.68
CA GLY A 842 -6.08 21.28 3.55
C GLY A 842 -7.06 22.39 3.21
N SER A 843 -8.28 22.03 2.77
CA SER A 843 -9.32 23.00 2.44
C SER A 843 -9.87 23.68 3.70
N THR A 844 -10.37 24.90 3.56
CA THR A 844 -10.93 25.66 4.67
C THR A 844 -12.20 26.38 4.27
N ARG A 845 -13.12 26.59 5.21
CA ARG A 845 -14.18 27.59 5.07
C ARG A 845 -14.30 28.44 6.32
N TYR A 846 -14.55 29.74 6.13
CA TYR A 846 -14.95 30.65 7.20
C TYR A 846 -16.06 31.59 6.71
N ALA A 847 -16.80 32.18 7.65
CA ALA A 847 -17.77 33.22 7.37
C ALA A 847 -17.12 34.60 7.54
N LYS A 848 -17.36 35.53 6.63
CA LYS A 848 -17.00 36.94 6.83
C LYS A 848 -17.87 37.57 7.92
N ALA A 849 -17.48 38.75 8.39
CA ALA A 849 -18.29 39.58 9.29
C ALA A 849 -19.77 39.64 8.85
N GLY A 850 -20.70 39.20 9.73
CA GLY A 850 -22.15 39.14 9.47
C GLY A 850 -22.62 38.05 8.49
N GLY A 851 -21.70 37.19 8.02
CA GLY A 851 -21.96 36.05 7.14
C GLY A 851 -22.17 34.73 7.89
N TYR A 852 -22.51 33.69 7.14
CA TYR A 852 -22.65 32.32 7.63
C TYR A 852 -22.50 31.27 6.53
N PHE A 853 -22.31 30.02 6.92
CA PHE A 853 -22.49 28.85 6.04
C PHE A 853 -23.16 27.70 6.79
N THR A 854 -23.99 26.92 6.11
CA THR A 854 -24.83 25.87 6.69
C THR A 854 -24.71 24.58 5.88
N TYR A 855 -24.62 23.44 6.58
CA TYR A 855 -24.72 22.10 5.97
C TYR A 855 -25.85 21.31 6.61
N ASN A 856 -26.42 20.36 5.87
CA ASN A 856 -27.15 19.25 6.48
C ASN A 856 -26.20 18.10 6.80
N PHE A 857 -26.34 17.49 7.97
CA PHE A 857 -25.60 16.28 8.36
C PHE A 857 -26.53 15.14 8.68
N ILE A 858 -26.23 13.92 8.21
CA ILE A 858 -26.89 12.69 8.63
C ILE A 858 -26.63 12.46 10.13
N VAL A 859 -27.71 12.19 10.86
CA VAL A 859 -27.69 12.01 12.32
C VAL A 859 -28.42 10.75 12.74
N ASN A 860 -28.14 10.30 13.96
CA ASN A 860 -28.82 9.19 14.60
C ASN A 860 -29.65 9.72 15.79
N PRO A 861 -30.96 9.96 15.64
CA PRO A 861 -31.78 10.56 16.70
C PRO A 861 -31.91 9.74 17.99
N ASP A 862 -31.55 8.45 17.92
CA ASP A 862 -31.64 7.51 19.05
C ASP A 862 -30.36 7.48 19.90
N LYS A 863 -29.32 8.23 19.50
CA LYS A 863 -28.05 8.38 20.23
C LYS A 863 -27.69 9.85 20.40
N GLY A 864 -26.75 10.15 21.29
CA GLY A 864 -26.12 11.47 21.32
C GLY A 864 -25.31 11.71 20.05
N ASN A 865 -25.33 12.94 19.52
CA ASN A 865 -24.60 13.32 18.31
C ASN A 865 -23.65 14.48 18.59
N ALA A 866 -22.52 14.51 17.89
CA ALA A 866 -21.53 15.57 18.03
C ALA A 866 -20.81 15.87 16.71
N LEU A 867 -20.46 17.13 16.52
CA LEU A 867 -19.59 17.58 15.43
C LEU A 867 -18.13 17.46 15.86
N LEU A 868 -17.31 16.76 15.10
CA LEU A 868 -15.87 16.80 15.23
C LEU A 868 -15.31 17.85 14.26
N CYS A 869 -14.97 19.01 14.80
CA CYS A 869 -14.46 20.16 14.04
C CYS A 869 -12.94 20.24 14.18
N GLN A 870 -12.23 20.55 13.09
CA GLN A 870 -10.81 20.86 13.12
C GLN A 870 -10.58 22.37 12.92
N PHE A 871 -9.70 22.92 13.74
CA PHE A 871 -9.34 24.33 13.77
C PHE A 871 -7.82 24.50 13.62
N ALA A 872 -7.41 25.67 13.13
CA ALA A 872 -6.00 26.05 13.08
C ALA A 872 -5.61 26.88 14.30
N LYS A 873 -4.45 26.59 14.89
CA LYS A 873 -3.88 27.40 15.99
C LYS A 873 -3.64 28.84 15.57
N GLU A 874 -3.33 29.09 14.29
CA GLU A 874 -3.18 30.45 13.75
C GLU A 874 -4.49 31.26 13.73
N ASP A 875 -5.66 30.63 13.91
CA ASP A 875 -6.94 31.32 14.11
C ASP A 875 -7.25 31.57 15.59
N ASN A 876 -6.30 31.33 16.51
CA ASN A 876 -6.44 31.75 17.91
C ASN A 876 -6.79 33.25 17.98
N GLY A 877 -7.77 33.58 18.82
CA GLY A 877 -8.34 34.91 18.93
C GLY A 877 -9.61 35.12 18.10
N LYS A 878 -9.83 34.37 17.02
CA LYS A 878 -11.09 34.41 16.26
C LYS A 878 -12.19 33.61 16.95
N THR A 879 -13.43 33.88 16.57
CA THR A 879 -14.59 33.22 17.13
C THR A 879 -15.30 32.32 16.12
N ILE A 880 -15.93 31.24 16.61
CA ILE A 880 -16.87 30.46 15.82
C ILE A 880 -18.10 30.17 16.66
N LYS A 881 -19.26 30.45 16.08
CA LYS A 881 -20.59 30.22 16.64
C LYS A 881 -21.28 29.16 15.77
N VAL A 882 -21.86 28.17 16.44
CA VAL A 882 -22.51 27.01 15.81
C VAL A 882 -23.96 26.95 16.24
N MET A 883 -24.86 26.92 15.27
CA MET A 883 -26.30 26.94 15.45
C MET A 883 -26.94 25.67 14.88
N VAL A 884 -27.98 25.17 15.55
CA VAL A 884 -28.88 24.13 15.05
C VAL A 884 -30.32 24.63 15.21
N GLY A 885 -30.98 24.86 14.08
CA GLY A 885 -32.19 25.70 14.04
C GLY A 885 -31.92 27.08 14.64
N ASP A 886 -32.79 27.53 15.54
CA ASP A 886 -32.64 28.83 16.23
C ASP A 886 -31.75 28.74 17.49
N LYS A 887 -31.21 27.57 17.82
CA LYS A 887 -30.43 27.36 19.05
C LYS A 887 -28.94 27.44 18.79
N GLN A 888 -28.26 28.32 19.52
CA GLN A 888 -26.80 28.29 19.64
C GLN A 888 -26.36 27.10 20.49
N ILE A 889 -25.64 26.16 19.87
CA ILE A 889 -25.10 24.98 20.56
C ILE A 889 -23.63 25.20 20.99
N ALA A 890 -22.92 26.12 20.33
CA ALA A 890 -21.60 26.56 20.75
C ALA A 890 -21.32 28.00 20.31
N SER A 891 -20.54 28.72 21.10
CA SER A 891 -19.85 29.94 20.70
C SER A 891 -18.49 29.93 21.40
N LYS A 892 -17.42 29.94 20.61
CA LYS A 892 -16.05 29.74 21.10
C LYS A 892 -15.13 30.81 20.53
N LYS A 893 -14.30 31.39 21.38
CA LYS A 893 -13.08 32.11 20.96
C LYS A 893 -11.92 31.13 21.02
N LEU A 894 -11.24 30.91 19.89
CA LEU A 894 -10.16 29.92 19.82
C LEU A 894 -8.98 30.40 20.66
N ALA A 895 -8.46 29.53 21.52
CA ALA A 895 -7.36 29.84 22.43
C ALA A 895 -6.50 28.58 22.71
N TYR A 896 -6.21 27.81 21.67
CA TYR A 896 -5.45 26.57 21.80
C TYR A 896 -3.98 26.83 22.15
N ASP A 897 -3.54 26.33 23.29
CA ASP A 897 -2.18 26.51 23.84
C ASP A 897 -1.22 25.36 23.48
N GLY A 898 -1.73 24.23 22.99
CA GLY A 898 -0.93 23.06 22.61
C GLY A 898 0.05 23.30 21.46
N THR A 899 0.95 22.34 21.23
CA THR A 899 2.04 22.51 20.25
C THR A 899 1.65 22.26 18.80
N GLU A 900 0.44 21.77 18.55
CA GLU A 900 -0.02 21.40 17.21
C GLU A 900 -0.50 22.62 16.41
N ALA A 901 -0.22 22.62 15.10
CA ALA A 901 -0.70 23.66 14.19
C ALA A 901 -2.22 23.54 13.95
N PHE A 902 -2.78 22.34 14.11
CA PHE A 902 -4.21 22.03 13.99
C PHE A 902 -4.64 21.18 15.15
N TYR A 903 -5.88 21.35 15.58
CA TYR A 903 -6.47 20.58 16.67
C TYR A 903 -7.95 20.32 16.39
N THR A 904 -8.47 19.22 16.93
CA THR A 904 -9.87 18.84 16.77
C THR A 904 -10.63 19.02 18.07
N GLU A 905 -11.87 19.48 17.99
CA GLU A 905 -12.77 19.56 19.12
C GLU A 905 -14.13 18.97 18.79
N TYR A 906 -14.73 18.33 19.80
CA TYR A 906 -16.14 17.95 19.75
C TYR A 906 -17.02 19.12 20.13
N ILE A 907 -18.09 19.30 19.37
CA ILE A 907 -19.22 20.18 19.67
C ILE A 907 -20.46 19.30 19.74
N ASN A 908 -20.88 18.97 20.96
CA ASN A 908 -22.05 18.12 21.19
C ASN A 908 -23.33 18.86 20.79
N ILE A 909 -24.24 18.14 20.13
CA ILE A 909 -25.59 18.62 19.86
C ILE A 909 -26.48 18.09 21.00
N PRO A 910 -27.08 18.97 21.82
CA PRO A 910 -27.99 18.52 22.87
C PRO A 910 -29.15 17.68 22.29
N ASP A 911 -29.50 16.57 22.94
CA ASP A 911 -30.50 15.61 22.42
C ASP A 911 -31.86 16.26 22.15
N ASP A 912 -32.28 17.21 22.98
CA ASP A 912 -33.53 17.96 22.82
C ASP A 912 -33.47 18.88 21.59
N VAL A 913 -32.33 19.54 21.37
CA VAL A 913 -32.07 20.38 20.20
C VAL A 913 -32.03 19.53 18.93
N LEU A 914 -31.36 18.37 18.96
CA LEU A 914 -31.30 17.44 17.85
C LEU A 914 -32.72 16.97 17.48
N LYS A 915 -33.47 16.41 18.43
CA LYS A 915 -34.81 15.86 18.19
C LYS A 915 -35.81 16.90 17.66
N LYS A 916 -35.66 18.17 18.07
CA LYS A 916 -36.51 19.27 17.58
C LYS A 916 -36.19 19.68 16.14
N ASN A 917 -34.95 19.51 15.69
CA ASN A 917 -34.45 20.07 14.42
C ASN A 917 -34.13 19.01 13.35
N VAL A 918 -34.26 17.72 13.66
CA VAL A 918 -34.13 16.66 12.65
C VAL A 918 -35.24 16.75 11.61
N LYS A 919 -34.85 16.57 10.35
CA LYS A 919 -35.76 16.47 9.20
C LYS A 919 -35.37 15.29 8.32
N LYS A 920 -36.32 14.83 7.53
CA LYS A 920 -36.08 13.80 6.52
C LYS A 920 -35.90 14.47 5.17
N ILE A 921 -34.87 14.06 4.43
CA ILE A 921 -34.66 14.48 3.04
C ILE A 921 -34.59 13.26 2.14
N VAL A 922 -35.12 13.38 0.93
CA VAL A 922 -34.92 12.42 -0.15
C VAL A 922 -34.26 13.21 -1.27
N PRO A 923 -32.93 13.09 -1.43
CA PRO A 923 -32.22 13.85 -2.44
C PRO A 923 -32.67 13.47 -3.86
N GLU A 924 -32.67 14.45 -4.78
CA GLU A 924 -33.11 14.24 -6.16
C GLU A 924 -32.24 13.18 -6.85
N GLY A 925 -32.89 12.14 -7.38
CA GLY A 925 -32.20 10.99 -7.98
C GLY A 925 -31.79 9.88 -7.01
N ASP A 926 -32.07 10.01 -5.71
CA ASP A 926 -31.90 8.95 -4.71
C ASP A 926 -33.26 8.31 -4.33
N THR A 927 -33.23 7.02 -3.98
CA THR A 927 -34.37 6.27 -3.45
C THR A 927 -34.33 6.13 -1.94
N LYS A 928 -33.21 6.53 -1.32
CA LYS A 928 -32.99 6.45 0.12
C LYS A 928 -33.38 7.76 0.80
N GLU A 929 -34.17 7.64 1.86
CA GLU A 929 -34.46 8.73 2.78
C GLU A 929 -33.34 8.85 3.83
N TYR A 930 -32.89 10.09 4.07
CA TYR A 930 -31.87 10.40 5.06
C TYR A 930 -32.47 11.25 6.18
N THR A 931 -32.17 10.90 7.43
CA THR A 931 -32.48 11.74 8.59
C THR A 931 -31.32 12.68 8.83
N VAL A 932 -31.54 13.98 8.66
CA VAL A 932 -30.50 15.00 8.72
C VAL A 932 -30.85 16.12 9.69
N VAL A 933 -29.83 16.87 10.14
CA VAL A 933 -29.98 18.14 10.87
C VAL A 933 -29.17 19.23 10.17
N SER A 934 -29.73 20.44 10.07
CA SER A 934 -29.01 21.59 9.53
C SER A 934 -28.16 22.25 10.61
N VAL A 935 -26.87 22.44 10.33
CA VAL A 935 -25.89 23.06 11.23
C VAL A 935 -25.31 24.29 10.55
N ARG A 936 -25.49 25.48 11.16
CA ARG A 936 -24.95 26.75 10.68
C ARG A 936 -23.72 27.16 11.47
N PHE A 937 -22.71 27.65 10.78
CA PHE A 937 -21.47 28.19 11.31
C PHE A 937 -21.36 29.67 10.95
N GLU A 938 -21.01 30.50 11.91
CA GLU A 938 -20.84 31.94 11.74
C GLU A 938 -19.86 32.50 12.78
N SER A 939 -19.53 33.79 12.67
CA SER A 939 -18.70 34.46 13.68
C SER A 939 -19.50 34.71 14.96
N GLY A 940 -18.82 34.74 16.11
CA GLY A 940 -19.39 35.21 17.37
C GLY A 940 -19.58 36.73 17.41
N SER A 941 -19.06 37.46 16.41
CA SER A 941 -19.14 38.91 16.25
C SER A 941 -19.65 39.25 14.85
N ASP A 942 -20.57 40.21 14.74
CA ASP A 942 -21.04 40.70 13.43
C ASP A 942 -20.02 41.61 12.71
N ALA A 943 -18.93 41.98 13.39
CA ALA A 943 -17.89 42.87 12.87
C ALA A 943 -16.58 42.16 12.49
N GLU A 944 -16.45 40.85 12.77
CA GLU A 944 -15.22 40.10 12.53
C GLU A 944 -15.50 38.78 11.81
N ASP A 945 -14.53 38.32 11.02
CA ASP A 945 -14.58 37.01 10.37
C ASP A 945 -14.55 35.86 11.39
N SER A 946 -15.23 34.76 11.08
CA SER A 946 -15.17 33.56 11.90
C SER A 946 -13.79 32.90 11.83
N ALA A 947 -13.48 32.05 12.81
CA ALA A 947 -12.40 31.07 12.66
C ALA A 947 -12.69 30.13 11.48
N ARG A 948 -11.63 29.62 10.84
CA ARG A 948 -11.76 28.62 9.77
C ARG A 948 -12.04 27.25 10.35
N LEU A 949 -13.00 26.56 9.72
CA LEU A 949 -13.01 25.10 9.74
C LEU A 949 -11.98 24.61 8.73
N VAL A 950 -11.19 23.62 9.13
CA VAL A 950 -10.04 23.13 8.38
C VAL A 950 -10.20 21.65 8.08
N GLY A 951 -9.90 21.20 6.87
CA GLY A 951 -9.91 19.79 6.51
C GLY A 951 -11.30 19.16 6.57
N GLY A 952 -11.43 18.01 7.23
CA GLY A 952 -12.68 17.25 7.35
C GLY A 952 -13.54 17.69 8.55
N LEU A 953 -14.85 17.74 8.34
CA LEU A 953 -15.86 17.99 9.36
C LEU A 953 -16.77 16.77 9.46
N TYR A 954 -16.86 16.17 10.65
CA TYR A 954 -17.55 14.88 10.84
C TYR A 954 -18.73 15.02 11.78
N MET A 955 -19.85 14.38 11.42
CA MET A 955 -20.94 14.10 12.35
C MET A 955 -20.71 12.73 12.98
N THR A 956 -20.73 12.67 14.31
CA THR A 956 -20.45 11.45 15.08
C THR A 956 -21.60 11.14 16.03
N GLN A 957 -21.72 9.87 16.43
CA GLN A 957 -22.61 9.41 17.49
C GLN A 957 -21.83 9.04 18.77
N SER A 958 -22.49 9.05 19.92
CA SER A 958 -21.92 8.59 21.19
C SER A 958 -21.43 7.14 21.12
N PHE A 959 -20.26 6.88 21.72
CA PHE A 959 -19.71 5.54 21.91
C PHE A 959 -20.57 4.71 22.87
N SER A 960 -20.51 3.38 22.74
CA SER A 960 -21.10 2.46 23.70
C SER A 960 -20.41 2.55 25.08
N ASP A 961 -21.18 2.32 26.13
CA ASP A 961 -20.74 2.30 27.55
C ASP A 961 -20.76 0.88 28.15
N GLN A 962 -20.81 -0.16 27.30
CA GLN A 962 -20.96 -1.54 27.73
C GLN A 962 -19.62 -2.18 28.13
N ALA A 963 -19.15 -1.84 29.32
CA ALA A 963 -17.98 -2.43 29.96
C ALA A 963 -18.26 -3.85 30.51
N VAL A 964 -18.57 -4.81 29.63
CA VAL A 964 -18.99 -6.17 30.04
C VAL A 964 -18.09 -7.26 29.44
N LEU A 965 -17.62 -8.17 30.29
CA LEU A 965 -17.01 -9.44 29.86
C LEU A 965 -18.11 -10.47 29.58
N ASN A 966 -18.55 -10.57 28.32
CA ASN A 966 -19.64 -11.43 27.88
C ASN A 966 -19.33 -12.92 27.98
N THR A 967 -18.11 -13.32 27.60
CA THR A 967 -17.73 -14.73 27.58
C THR A 967 -16.28 -14.91 27.99
N LEU A 968 -16.02 -16.01 28.70
CA LEU A 968 -14.67 -16.53 28.92
C LEU A 968 -14.69 -18.02 28.58
N THR A 969 -13.83 -18.46 27.66
CA THR A 969 -13.64 -19.89 27.38
C THR A 969 -12.22 -20.32 27.67
N SER A 970 -12.05 -21.55 28.14
CA SER A 970 -10.76 -22.12 28.49
C SER A 970 -10.41 -23.31 27.59
N SER A 971 -9.14 -23.49 27.23
CA SER A 971 -8.65 -24.67 26.51
C SER A 971 -8.65 -25.94 27.36
N ALA A 972 -8.61 -25.79 28.69
CA ALA A 972 -8.64 -26.89 29.65
C ALA A 972 -9.54 -26.54 30.85
N GLY A 973 -10.23 -27.55 31.39
CA GLY A 973 -11.10 -27.38 32.55
C GLY A 973 -12.50 -26.83 32.25
N GLU A 974 -13.30 -26.67 33.30
CA GLU A 974 -14.65 -26.08 33.23
C GLU A 974 -14.62 -24.63 33.73
N VAL A 975 -15.25 -23.72 32.98
CA VAL A 975 -15.42 -22.31 33.36
C VAL A 975 -16.77 -22.14 34.05
N SER A 976 -16.78 -21.55 35.23
CA SER A 976 -17.97 -21.04 35.92
C SER A 976 -17.80 -19.56 36.22
N SER A 977 -18.90 -18.82 36.43
CA SER A 977 -18.87 -17.40 36.74
C SER A 977 -19.89 -17.05 37.83
N ALA A 978 -19.48 -16.27 38.83
CA ALA A 978 -20.34 -15.70 39.86
C ALA A 978 -19.74 -14.39 40.37
N ASN A 979 -20.56 -13.36 40.61
CA ASN A 979 -20.16 -12.06 41.18
C ASN A 979 -18.89 -11.47 40.52
N ASP A 980 -18.91 -11.32 39.20
CA ASP A 980 -17.78 -10.83 38.38
C ASP A 980 -16.46 -11.61 38.52
N THR A 981 -16.54 -12.81 39.11
CA THR A 981 -15.42 -13.77 39.21
C THR A 981 -15.69 -14.97 38.31
N PHE A 982 -14.77 -15.25 37.39
CA PHE A 982 -14.73 -16.46 36.60
C PHE A 982 -13.78 -17.47 37.24
N THR A 983 -14.26 -18.67 37.54
CA THR A 983 -13.42 -19.77 38.06
C THR A 983 -13.22 -20.82 36.96
N ILE A 984 -11.98 -21.18 36.69
CA ILE A 984 -11.61 -22.28 35.79
C ILE A 984 -11.05 -23.42 36.63
N VAL A 985 -11.69 -24.59 36.63
CA VAL A 985 -11.17 -25.78 37.31
C VAL A 985 -10.52 -26.71 36.29
N VAL A 986 -9.18 -26.74 36.28
CA VAL A 986 -8.38 -27.53 35.34
C VAL A 986 -8.00 -28.91 35.92
N PRO A 987 -7.79 -29.93 35.07
CA PRO A 987 -7.29 -31.24 35.50
C PRO A 987 -5.92 -31.17 36.21
N LYS A 988 -5.67 -32.10 37.13
CA LYS A 988 -4.34 -32.28 37.77
C LYS A 988 -3.27 -32.57 36.70
N GLY A 989 -2.13 -31.89 36.77
CA GLY A 989 -1.05 -31.98 35.79
C GLY A 989 -1.17 -31.04 34.58
N THR A 990 -2.16 -30.13 34.56
CA THR A 990 -2.22 -29.06 33.56
C THR A 990 -1.08 -28.08 33.80
N THR A 991 -0.17 -27.94 32.84
CA THR A 991 0.98 -27.02 32.92
C THR A 991 0.66 -25.64 32.36
N SER A 992 -0.28 -25.54 31.41
CA SER A 992 -0.73 -24.26 30.84
C SER A 992 -2.20 -24.27 30.44
N VAL A 993 -2.80 -23.09 30.35
CA VAL A 993 -4.20 -22.90 29.99
C VAL A 993 -4.36 -21.67 29.11
N ALA A 994 -5.07 -21.83 27.99
CA ALA A 994 -5.37 -20.73 27.06
C ALA A 994 -6.80 -20.23 27.30
N LEU A 995 -6.95 -18.94 27.54
CA LEU A 995 -8.21 -18.27 27.79
C LEU A 995 -8.59 -17.36 26.63
N LYS A 996 -9.84 -17.44 26.20
CA LYS A 996 -10.44 -16.52 25.22
C LYS A 996 -11.47 -15.65 25.93
N TYR A 997 -11.18 -14.35 25.98
CA TYR A 997 -12.08 -13.34 26.48
C TYR A 997 -12.97 -12.86 25.33
N GLY A 998 -14.23 -12.56 25.62
CA GLY A 998 -15.13 -11.87 24.72
C GLY A 998 -15.78 -10.73 25.47
N ILE A 999 -15.41 -9.51 25.15
CA ILE A 999 -16.00 -8.28 25.69
C ILE A 999 -17.21 -7.86 24.86
N ALA A 1000 -18.09 -7.02 25.42
CA ALA A 1000 -19.32 -6.61 24.76
C ALA A 1000 -19.08 -5.63 23.61
N ASP A 1001 -18.24 -4.62 23.83
CA ASP A 1001 -17.91 -3.63 22.83
C ASP A 1001 -16.70 -4.07 22.01
N GLN A 1002 -16.87 -4.19 20.69
CA GLN A 1002 -15.82 -4.59 19.76
C GLN A 1002 -14.56 -3.71 19.87
N PHE A 1003 -14.74 -2.41 20.16
CA PHE A 1003 -13.65 -1.45 20.31
C PHE A 1003 -13.39 -1.05 21.77
N GLY A 1004 -13.95 -1.78 22.74
CA GLY A 1004 -13.58 -1.68 24.14
C GLY A 1004 -12.17 -2.21 24.42
N LEU A 1005 -11.62 -1.88 25.58
CA LEU A 1005 -10.28 -2.28 26.00
C LEU A 1005 -10.35 -3.41 27.02
N LEU A 1006 -9.49 -4.42 26.88
CA LEU A 1006 -9.39 -5.52 27.82
C LEU A 1006 -8.01 -5.50 28.47
N TYR A 1007 -7.96 -5.27 29.78
CA TYR A 1007 -6.74 -5.38 30.56
C TYR A 1007 -6.75 -6.68 31.36
N VAL A 1008 -5.64 -7.39 31.38
CA VAL A 1008 -5.40 -8.52 32.29
C VAL A 1008 -4.12 -8.26 33.07
N ASN A 1009 -4.20 -8.26 34.40
CA ASN A 1009 -3.13 -7.85 35.31
C ASN A 1009 -2.51 -6.50 34.93
N ASP A 1010 -3.39 -5.51 34.70
CA ASP A 1010 -3.04 -4.14 34.30
C ASP A 1010 -2.32 -4.00 32.94
N LYS A 1011 -2.30 -5.08 32.14
CA LYS A 1011 -1.74 -5.11 30.80
C LYS A 1011 -2.83 -5.14 29.73
N LEU A 1012 -2.80 -4.24 28.75
CA LEU A 1012 -3.74 -4.27 27.63
C LEU A 1012 -3.48 -5.49 26.75
N VAL A 1013 -4.51 -6.33 26.56
CA VAL A 1013 -4.43 -7.54 25.74
C VAL A 1013 -5.39 -7.47 24.57
N ASP A 1014 -5.01 -8.10 23.46
CA ASP A 1014 -5.86 -8.25 22.28
C ASP A 1014 -6.97 -9.27 22.59
N ASP A 1015 -8.19 -8.78 22.85
CA ASP A 1015 -9.37 -9.58 23.10
C ASP A 1015 -9.81 -10.39 21.87
N THR A 1016 -9.26 -10.13 20.68
CA THR A 1016 -9.46 -10.94 19.48
C THR A 1016 -8.56 -12.19 19.43
N LYS A 1017 -7.55 -12.29 20.31
CA LYS A 1017 -6.66 -13.46 20.45
C LYS A 1017 -6.94 -14.30 21.71
N GLN A 1018 -6.34 -15.48 21.81
CA GLN A 1018 -6.32 -16.28 23.04
C GLN A 1018 -5.08 -15.90 23.86
N GLN A 1019 -5.22 -15.85 25.18
CA GLN A 1019 -4.13 -15.57 26.11
C GLN A 1019 -3.74 -16.85 26.84
N THR A 1020 -2.48 -17.27 26.74
CA THR A 1020 -1.99 -18.50 27.38
C THR A 1020 -1.28 -18.16 28.69
N TYR A 1021 -1.61 -18.90 29.74
CA TYR A 1021 -1.04 -18.74 31.08
C TYR A 1021 -0.42 -20.06 31.53
N GLU A 1022 0.83 -20.00 31.96
CA GLU A 1022 1.51 -21.13 32.61
C GLU A 1022 1.04 -21.26 34.06
N LEU A 1023 0.79 -22.49 34.49
CA LEU A 1023 0.35 -22.84 35.82
C LEU A 1023 1.54 -23.35 36.63
N THR A 1024 2.42 -22.42 37.02
CA THR A 1024 3.57 -22.71 37.89
C THR A 1024 3.16 -22.89 39.36
N ALA A 1025 2.06 -22.26 39.78
CA ALA A 1025 1.40 -22.47 41.07
C ALA A 1025 -0.13 -22.28 40.93
N ALA A 1026 -0.93 -23.12 41.58
CA ALA A 1026 -2.40 -23.01 41.61
C ALA A 1026 -2.89 -22.75 43.06
N PRO A 1027 -3.86 -21.84 43.27
CA PRO A 1027 -4.64 -21.16 42.24
C PRO A 1027 -3.93 -19.93 41.61
N LEU A 1028 -3.99 -19.81 40.28
CA LEU A 1028 -3.56 -18.61 39.56
C LEU A 1028 -4.73 -17.61 39.52
N SER A 1029 -4.51 -16.39 39.99
CA SER A 1029 -5.54 -15.33 39.97
C SER A 1029 -5.12 -14.21 39.02
N LEU A 1030 -6.03 -13.82 38.13
CA LEU A 1030 -5.84 -12.75 37.15
C LEU A 1030 -6.86 -11.63 37.43
N LYS A 1031 -6.38 -10.40 37.55
CA LYS A 1031 -7.22 -9.20 37.58
C LYS A 1031 -7.61 -8.87 36.14
N VAL A 1032 -8.88 -8.63 35.85
CA VAL A 1032 -9.34 -8.34 34.49
C VAL A 1032 -10.13 -7.04 34.53
N LYS A 1033 -9.80 -6.06 33.70
CA LYS A 1033 -10.58 -4.83 33.54
C LYS A 1033 -11.10 -4.74 32.12
N VAL A 1034 -12.39 -4.48 31.97
CA VAL A 1034 -13.01 -4.22 30.67
C VAL A 1034 -13.42 -2.76 30.63
N TYR A 1035 -12.91 -2.01 29.66
CA TYR A 1035 -13.41 -0.70 29.29
C TYR A 1035 -14.40 -0.84 28.14
N ALA A 1036 -15.48 -0.07 28.19
CA ALA A 1036 -16.41 0.10 27.09
C ALA A 1036 -15.76 0.83 25.90
N GLU A 1037 -16.48 0.98 24.80
CA GLU A 1037 -16.03 1.70 23.59
C GLU A 1037 -15.68 3.17 23.85
N ASP A 1038 -16.31 3.81 24.85
CA ASP A 1038 -15.96 5.17 25.29
C ASP A 1038 -14.56 5.28 25.93
N HIS A 1039 -13.92 4.15 26.25
CA HIS A 1039 -12.65 4.01 26.99
C HIS A 1039 -12.63 4.74 28.34
N LYS A 1040 -13.80 5.00 28.92
CA LYS A 1040 -13.98 5.67 30.21
C LYS A 1040 -14.76 4.78 31.17
N THR A 1041 -15.86 4.23 30.71
CA THR A 1041 -16.68 3.30 31.48
C THR A 1041 -15.91 2.00 31.63
N VAL A 1042 -15.70 1.55 32.87
CA VAL A 1042 -14.86 0.41 33.20
C VAL A 1042 -15.56 -0.51 34.20
N ARG A 1043 -15.31 -1.81 34.08
CA ARG A 1043 -15.74 -2.83 35.03
C ARG A 1043 -14.63 -3.82 35.31
N ASP A 1044 -14.44 -4.12 36.59
CA ASP A 1044 -13.45 -5.07 37.06
C ASP A 1044 -14.06 -6.48 37.17
N TYR A 1045 -13.23 -7.46 36.85
CA TYR A 1045 -13.50 -8.89 36.90
C TYR A 1045 -12.29 -9.60 37.52
N SER A 1046 -12.53 -10.78 38.09
CA SER A 1046 -11.47 -11.68 38.59
C SER A 1046 -11.54 -13.00 37.84
N VAL A 1047 -10.40 -13.55 37.43
CA VAL A 1047 -10.32 -14.89 36.83
C VAL A 1047 -9.42 -15.76 37.69
N VAL A 1048 -9.96 -16.82 38.26
CA VAL A 1048 -9.25 -17.74 39.17
C VAL A 1048 -9.15 -19.12 38.54
N ILE A 1049 -7.93 -19.60 38.33
CA ILE A 1049 -7.64 -20.92 37.76
C ILE A 1049 -7.20 -21.84 38.89
N LYS A 1050 -7.99 -22.88 39.15
CA LYS A 1050 -7.75 -23.86 40.21
C LYS A 1050 -7.45 -25.23 39.61
N VAL A 1051 -6.58 -25.99 40.26
CA VAL A 1051 -6.45 -27.42 39.99
C VAL A 1051 -7.49 -28.16 40.83
N LYS A 1052 -8.08 -29.21 40.26
CA LYS A 1052 -9.06 -30.05 40.97
C LYS A 1052 -8.43 -30.71 42.21
N GLU A 1053 -8.98 -30.44 43.41
CA GLU A 1053 -8.54 -31.06 44.68
C GLU A 1053 -8.98 -32.53 44.78
N ASP A 1054 -8.20 -33.35 45.50
CA ASP A 1054 -8.50 -34.74 45.80
C ASP A 1054 -9.49 -34.81 47.00
N ASP A 1055 -10.61 -35.53 46.88
CA ASP A 1055 -11.56 -35.75 47.98
C ASP A 1055 -10.88 -36.59 49.11
N VAL A 1056 -10.42 -35.94 50.18
CA VAL A 1056 -9.90 -36.62 51.37
C VAL A 1056 -11.04 -37.02 52.29
N LYS A 1057 -11.33 -38.32 52.38
CA LYS A 1057 -12.12 -38.89 53.49
C LYS A 1057 -11.24 -39.00 54.73
N LYS A 1058 -11.65 -38.39 55.84
CA LYS A 1058 -11.11 -38.66 57.18
C LYS A 1058 -11.88 -39.85 57.79
N ASP A 1059 -11.12 -40.88 58.18
CA ASP A 1059 -11.59 -42.03 58.94
C ASP A 1059 -11.63 -41.74 60.45
N ASP A 1060 -12.81 -42.01 61.01
CA ASP A 1060 -13.19 -42.66 62.26
C ASP A 1060 -12.26 -42.74 63.48
N THR A 1061 -12.89 -42.49 64.65
CA THR A 1061 -12.55 -43.16 65.91
C THR A 1061 -13.83 -43.80 66.50
N PRO A 1062 -13.82 -45.07 66.97
CA PRO A 1062 -15.04 -45.86 67.15
C PRO A 1062 -15.37 -46.22 68.62
N LYS A 1063 -16.66 -46.38 68.93
CA LYS A 1063 -17.13 -47.19 70.07
C LYS A 1063 -18.09 -48.29 69.60
N ASN A 1064 -17.66 -49.52 69.87
CA ASN A 1064 -18.36 -50.77 69.65
C ASN A 1064 -19.62 -50.89 70.52
N ASN A 1065 -20.73 -51.29 69.89
CA ASN A 1065 -21.74 -52.17 70.48
C ASN A 1065 -22.26 -53.13 69.39
N SER A 1066 -22.21 -54.43 69.70
CA SER A 1066 -22.89 -55.60 69.08
C SER A 1066 -22.94 -55.77 67.54
N GLY A 1067 -22.20 -56.77 67.03
CA GLY A 1067 -22.37 -57.37 65.70
C GLY A 1067 -21.12 -58.16 65.29
N SER A 1068 -21.24 -59.48 65.17
CA SER A 1068 -20.20 -60.50 65.40
C SER A 1068 -19.07 -60.66 64.35
N SER A 1069 -17.89 -60.98 64.93
CA SER A 1069 -16.85 -61.95 64.53
C SER A 1069 -15.95 -61.71 63.31
N GLN A 1070 -14.76 -61.16 63.62
CA GLN A 1070 -13.41 -61.72 63.44
C GLN A 1070 -13.22 -63.01 62.63
N ASN A 1071 -12.09 -63.30 61.98
CA ASN A 1071 -10.89 -62.57 61.50
C ASN A 1071 -10.04 -63.67 60.82
N THR A 1072 -9.31 -63.37 59.73
CA THR A 1072 -7.97 -63.89 59.34
C THR A 1072 -7.70 -63.72 57.84
N ALA A 1073 -6.42 -63.72 57.51
CA ALA A 1073 -5.76 -63.02 56.40
C ALA A 1073 -5.87 -63.63 54.98
N THR A 1074 -5.54 -62.76 54.00
CA THR A 1074 -5.27 -62.96 52.54
C THR A 1074 -6.48 -63.43 51.70
N PRO A 1075 -6.67 -63.12 50.38
CA PRO A 1075 -5.83 -62.47 49.34
C PRO A 1075 -6.61 -61.61 48.26
N LYS A 1076 -5.95 -61.32 47.12
CA LYS A 1076 -6.44 -61.27 45.71
C LYS A 1076 -7.43 -60.21 45.18
N SER A 1077 -7.09 -59.80 43.94
CA SER A 1077 -7.84 -59.03 42.96
C SER A 1077 -9.30 -59.46 42.75
N SER A 1078 -10.19 -58.51 42.48
CA SER A 1078 -11.30 -58.74 41.54
C SER A 1078 -11.75 -57.48 40.81
N ASN A 1079 -11.81 -57.62 39.49
CA ASN A 1079 -12.41 -56.73 38.51
C ASN A 1079 -13.89 -56.45 38.82
N THR A 1080 -14.31 -55.18 38.84
CA THR A 1080 -15.68 -54.81 38.42
C THR A 1080 -15.70 -53.49 37.64
N SER A 1081 -15.81 -53.61 36.32
CA SER A 1081 -15.96 -52.49 35.38
C SER A 1081 -17.22 -51.66 35.64
N LYS A 1082 -17.08 -50.36 35.95
CA LYS A 1082 -18.22 -49.41 35.87
C LYS A 1082 -18.62 -49.21 34.40
N LYS A 1083 -19.79 -49.70 34.01
CA LYS A 1083 -20.26 -49.74 32.61
C LYS A 1083 -20.52 -48.33 32.04
N LYS A 1084 -19.70 -47.90 31.07
CA LYS A 1084 -19.78 -46.61 30.33
C LYS A 1084 -21.21 -46.30 29.83
N VAL A 1085 -21.74 -45.13 30.21
CA VAL A 1085 -23.08 -44.65 29.81
C VAL A 1085 -22.99 -44.01 28.41
N SER A 1086 -23.86 -44.39 27.47
CA SER A 1086 -23.83 -43.83 26.10
C SER A 1086 -25.19 -43.87 25.38
N ILE A 1087 -25.33 -43.01 24.37
CA ILE A 1087 -26.44 -43.06 23.40
C ILE A 1087 -25.93 -43.01 21.96
N SER A 1088 -26.61 -43.70 21.05
CA SER A 1088 -26.29 -43.68 19.62
C SER A 1088 -27.55 -43.77 18.74
N ILE A 1089 -27.47 -43.24 17.51
CA ILE A 1089 -28.56 -43.28 16.53
C ILE A 1089 -28.32 -44.43 15.53
N THR A 1090 -29.23 -45.40 15.49
CA THR A 1090 -29.22 -46.53 14.55
C THR A 1090 -30.31 -46.40 13.48
N GLY A 1091 -30.10 -47.01 12.32
CA GLY A 1091 -30.97 -46.89 11.13
C GLY A 1091 -30.20 -46.57 9.86
N LYS A 1092 -30.87 -46.63 8.70
CA LYS A 1092 -30.25 -46.40 7.38
C LYS A 1092 -29.60 -44.99 7.31
N LYS A 1093 -28.56 -44.82 6.49
CA LYS A 1093 -27.83 -43.55 6.33
C LYS A 1093 -28.32 -42.72 5.12
N SER A 1094 -29.24 -43.26 4.32
CA SER A 1094 -29.78 -42.59 3.14
C SER A 1094 -31.27 -42.88 2.91
N VAL A 1095 -31.96 -41.98 2.22
CA VAL A 1095 -33.39 -42.09 1.87
C VAL A 1095 -33.69 -41.31 0.58
N LYS A 1096 -34.59 -41.78 -0.28
CA LYS A 1096 -35.01 -41.05 -1.49
C LYS A 1096 -35.93 -39.86 -1.15
N LYS A 1097 -35.83 -38.75 -1.88
CA LYS A 1097 -36.77 -37.60 -1.77
C LYS A 1097 -38.22 -38.08 -1.76
N GLY A 1098 -39.03 -37.54 -0.84
CA GLY A 1098 -40.45 -37.90 -0.67
C GLY A 1098 -40.72 -39.09 0.23
N LYS A 1099 -39.74 -39.99 0.43
CA LYS A 1099 -39.87 -41.17 1.30
C LYS A 1099 -39.48 -40.87 2.75
N THR A 1100 -39.86 -41.77 3.65
CA THR A 1100 -39.55 -41.67 5.09
C THR A 1100 -38.50 -42.67 5.50
N ILE A 1101 -37.69 -42.29 6.48
CA ILE A 1101 -36.71 -43.18 7.12
C ILE A 1101 -36.91 -43.16 8.63
N THR A 1102 -36.89 -44.35 9.24
CA THR A 1102 -37.00 -44.50 10.69
C THR A 1102 -35.61 -44.66 11.30
N LEU A 1103 -35.32 -43.83 12.29
CA LEU A 1103 -34.11 -43.86 13.09
C LEU A 1103 -34.47 -44.23 14.54
N LYS A 1104 -33.63 -45.03 15.19
CA LYS A 1104 -33.82 -45.47 16.58
C LYS A 1104 -32.67 -44.96 17.44
N VAL A 1105 -32.93 -44.64 18.70
CA VAL A 1105 -31.88 -44.35 19.68
C VAL A 1105 -31.61 -45.61 20.50
N LYS A 1106 -30.37 -46.08 20.51
CA LYS A 1106 -29.91 -47.09 21.47
C LYS A 1106 -29.36 -46.35 22.69
N LYS A 1107 -29.77 -46.80 23.88
CA LYS A 1107 -29.33 -46.29 25.19
C LYS A 1107 -28.59 -47.42 25.89
N LYS A 1108 -27.39 -47.16 26.42
CA LYS A 1108 -26.65 -48.11 27.26
C LYS A 1108 -26.42 -47.46 28.62
N ASN A 1109 -27.01 -48.07 29.66
CA ASN A 1109 -26.95 -47.62 31.06
C ASN A 1109 -27.42 -46.17 31.32
N VAL A 1110 -28.33 -45.64 30.47
CA VAL A 1110 -28.97 -44.32 30.66
C VAL A 1110 -30.48 -44.43 30.69
N LYS A 1111 -31.11 -43.88 31.74
CA LYS A 1111 -32.57 -43.73 31.88
C LYS A 1111 -32.98 -42.30 31.46
N GLY A 1112 -34.14 -42.14 30.80
CA GLY A 1112 -34.66 -40.82 30.39
C GLY A 1112 -35.33 -40.80 29.01
N LYS A 1113 -36.23 -39.83 28.75
CA LYS A 1113 -36.96 -39.68 27.48
C LYS A 1113 -36.08 -39.04 26.39
N ALA A 1114 -36.16 -39.54 25.14
CA ALA A 1114 -35.35 -39.02 24.04
C ALA A 1114 -36.03 -37.87 23.30
N LYS A 1115 -35.31 -36.76 23.10
CA LYS A 1115 -35.75 -35.57 22.35
C LYS A 1115 -35.03 -35.50 21.01
N TRP A 1116 -35.79 -35.56 19.90
CA TRP A 1116 -35.25 -35.58 18.53
C TRP A 1116 -35.39 -34.23 17.81
N SER A 1117 -34.33 -33.82 17.11
CA SER A 1117 -34.26 -32.58 16.32
C SER A 1117 -33.51 -32.78 14.99
N VAL A 1118 -33.71 -31.85 14.05
CA VAL A 1118 -32.99 -31.80 12.76
C VAL A 1118 -32.55 -30.39 12.46
N ASN A 1119 -31.31 -30.23 11.99
CA ASN A 1119 -30.69 -28.91 11.79
C ASN A 1119 -31.14 -28.21 10.50
N LYS A 1120 -31.81 -28.90 9.57
CA LYS A 1120 -32.26 -28.33 8.29
C LYS A 1120 -33.71 -28.73 8.01
N LYS A 1121 -34.66 -28.13 8.75
CA LYS A 1121 -36.11 -28.43 8.70
C LYS A 1121 -36.72 -28.34 7.27
N LYS A 1122 -36.12 -27.56 6.36
CA LYS A 1122 -36.53 -27.45 4.95
C LYS A 1122 -36.10 -28.65 4.08
N LEU A 1123 -34.99 -29.32 4.39
CA LEU A 1123 -34.52 -30.51 3.67
C LEU A 1123 -35.24 -31.79 4.13
N ALA A 1124 -35.56 -31.88 5.43
CA ALA A 1124 -36.40 -32.95 5.98
C ALA A 1124 -37.12 -32.51 7.27
N LYS A 1125 -38.29 -33.10 7.53
CA LYS A 1125 -39.10 -32.85 8.74
C LYS A 1125 -39.29 -34.13 9.53
N LEU A 1126 -39.25 -34.05 10.86
CA LEU A 1126 -39.58 -35.18 11.74
C LEU A 1126 -41.10 -35.38 11.70
N LYS A 1127 -41.55 -36.52 11.17
CA LYS A 1127 -42.97 -36.85 10.91
C LYS A 1127 -43.65 -37.50 12.11
N LYS A 1128 -42.98 -38.41 12.82
CA LYS A 1128 -43.46 -39.05 14.07
C LYS A 1128 -42.28 -39.22 15.03
N LYS A 1129 -42.46 -38.87 16.31
CA LYS A 1129 -41.42 -39.01 17.36
C LYS A 1129 -41.95 -39.89 18.49
N SER A 1130 -41.14 -40.83 18.96
CA SER A 1130 -41.33 -41.50 20.25
C SER A 1130 -40.04 -41.44 21.07
N ALA A 1131 -40.10 -41.88 22.33
CA ALA A 1131 -38.95 -41.87 23.23
C ALA A 1131 -37.76 -42.76 22.80
N THR A 1132 -37.94 -43.62 21.79
CA THR A 1132 -36.91 -44.56 21.29
C THR A 1132 -36.74 -44.55 19.77
N LYS A 1133 -37.66 -43.96 19.00
CA LYS A 1133 -37.57 -43.87 17.53
C LYS A 1133 -38.10 -42.54 16.98
N VAL A 1134 -37.60 -42.16 15.80
CA VAL A 1134 -38.12 -41.03 15.02
C VAL A 1134 -38.25 -41.39 13.56
N VAL A 1135 -39.33 -40.93 12.92
CA VAL A 1135 -39.53 -41.04 11.48
C VAL A 1135 -39.23 -39.68 10.85
N LEU A 1136 -38.25 -39.65 9.94
CA LEU A 1136 -37.85 -38.48 9.18
C LEU A 1136 -38.44 -38.55 7.77
N LYS A 1137 -39.19 -37.53 7.32
CA LYS A 1137 -39.67 -37.41 5.93
C LYS A 1137 -38.71 -36.52 5.14
N ALA A 1138 -38.10 -37.09 4.09
CA ALA A 1138 -37.19 -36.39 3.20
C ALA A 1138 -37.97 -35.47 2.24
N ARG A 1139 -37.64 -34.18 2.21
CA ARG A 1139 -38.36 -33.16 1.41
C ARG A 1139 -37.56 -32.67 0.20
N LYS A 1140 -36.26 -32.43 0.34
CA LYS A 1140 -35.37 -31.96 -0.73
C LYS A 1140 -34.03 -32.72 -0.68
N LYS A 1141 -33.41 -32.97 -1.84
CA LYS A 1141 -32.11 -33.65 -1.95
C LYS A 1141 -31.03 -32.89 -1.15
N GLY A 1142 -30.10 -33.61 -0.55
CA GLY A 1142 -29.01 -33.05 0.28
C GLY A 1142 -28.79 -33.78 1.60
N LYS A 1143 -27.81 -33.33 2.40
CA LYS A 1143 -27.45 -33.93 3.70
C LYS A 1143 -28.14 -33.20 4.87
N VAL A 1144 -28.79 -33.95 5.76
CA VAL A 1144 -29.44 -33.42 6.98
C VAL A 1144 -28.89 -34.11 8.23
N LYS A 1145 -28.56 -33.35 9.29
CA LYS A 1145 -28.13 -33.92 10.58
C LYS A 1145 -29.36 -34.12 11.47
N VAL A 1146 -29.56 -35.36 11.91
CA VAL A 1146 -30.58 -35.73 12.90
C VAL A 1146 -29.90 -35.93 14.25
N THR A 1147 -30.37 -35.23 15.28
CA THR A 1147 -29.81 -35.27 16.62
C THR A 1147 -30.83 -35.79 17.62
N VAL A 1148 -30.39 -36.68 18.51
CA VAL A 1148 -31.16 -37.15 19.68
C VAL A 1148 -30.46 -36.73 20.96
N LYS A 1149 -31.23 -36.22 21.92
CA LYS A 1149 -30.77 -35.93 23.29
C LYS A 1149 -31.52 -36.80 24.30
N VAL A 1150 -30.81 -37.36 25.28
CA VAL A 1150 -31.38 -38.10 26.43
C VAL A 1150 -30.65 -37.60 27.68
N GLY A 1151 -31.32 -36.79 28.51
CA GLY A 1151 -30.63 -36.04 29.57
C GLY A 1151 -29.58 -35.09 28.99
N LYS A 1152 -28.36 -35.12 29.53
CA LYS A 1152 -27.20 -34.35 29.04
C LYS A 1152 -26.49 -34.99 27.82
N LEU A 1153 -26.78 -36.26 27.50
CA LEU A 1153 -26.13 -36.96 26.38
C LEU A 1153 -26.78 -36.57 25.04
N LYS A 1154 -25.94 -36.35 24.02
CA LYS A 1154 -26.34 -35.96 22.65
C LYS A 1154 -25.65 -36.86 21.63
N ALA A 1155 -26.41 -37.43 20.70
CA ALA A 1155 -25.86 -38.11 19.53
C ALA A 1155 -26.42 -37.50 18.24
N THR A 1156 -25.59 -37.38 17.21
CA THR A 1156 -25.97 -36.83 15.91
C THR A 1156 -25.60 -37.80 14.79
N LYS A 1157 -26.47 -37.91 13.79
CA LYS A 1157 -26.25 -38.74 12.60
C LYS A 1157 -26.66 -37.98 11.35
N THR A 1158 -25.76 -37.93 10.37
CA THR A 1158 -26.04 -37.34 9.05
C THR A 1158 -26.78 -38.35 8.18
N ILE A 1159 -27.89 -37.92 7.58
CA ILE A 1159 -28.69 -38.68 6.63
C ILE A 1159 -28.59 -38.00 5.26
N THR A 1160 -28.24 -38.77 4.24
CA THR A 1160 -28.18 -38.30 2.85
C THR A 1160 -29.52 -38.53 2.15
N ILE A 1161 -30.16 -37.46 1.70
CA ILE A 1161 -31.39 -37.52 0.91
C ILE A 1161 -31.00 -37.56 -0.56
N LYS A 1162 -31.21 -38.72 -1.20
CA LYS A 1162 -30.93 -38.97 -2.62
C LYS A 1162 -32.10 -38.53 -3.50
#